data_AF-Q13JE4-F1
#
_entry.id   AF-Q13JE4-F1
#
_cell.length_a   1.000
_cell.length_b   1.000
_cell.length_c   1.000
_cell.angle_alpha   90.00
_cell.angle_beta   90.00
_cell.angle_gamma   90.00
#
_symmetry.space_group_name_H-M   'P 1'
#
loop_
_entity.id
_entity.type
_entity.pdbx_description
1 polymer ?
#
loop_
_entity_poly.entity_id
_entity_poly.type
_entity_poly.pdbx_seq_one_letter_code
_entity_poly.pdbx_strand_id
1 'polypeptide(L)'
;MLSVCTGAQRAFFEFRDRIGTLQPVFEHPLWNEYEVVVGSSVVRTSMLNVAWMSRLPEQQGGLVFPIDAFEGVLNEAADLRLAVMHHPFNWYQQRAYQHLRRTLRSRSSVVLTGHEHIPNTGAYIDDMTGASLFFEAPALQPHAGDGKPGFYCHSFDFQGKTVKSTLFGLDGTGAHEDGVPSTHSFQLLVEKGTRSLELTDSFVDSLRDAGANLTHADKEDVTIDDIFVYPDLHEQVNDPTVLRPISSESLVVKIEEGEKLLVTGEEKSGKSALLMQYFKVLRAEGCVPVYFDAAGVSFKTKADAEKRIGQAIASQYIHPDAVLCSPKEKLVLLLDNVDRIKASQSFLSHLLEYANNQFAGLVCTSDKQFEYSGLLSREAAEALSKLKNYELLRFGQKLRHRLIKKWCALSDIATKADLDQRVYDSESLINSVIGKKLVPELPIYILILLQSSEQHRHGDIQNGGYGHYYQYLVTKSLGEVGVKPLELNEYYNYLAQLSWQMLSSKQRELDHTSLVEFNRVFSARFTTVDLDGRLALLLRARVLCKQGDYYAFSYPYIFYFFAGKYLSANLSKPDIRAWVEQACGKLHIRENSDTILFLTHHTGESWVIEQISAVLNGCFSDFKPMELNGDTNAIDALVDSASQLVIEMGSVEENQERYRELGDSVSQMQKDEPDLDPKASGELAFMAQWNLLMKTADILGQILKNYYGSLEKAEKSVYLTEVFNGPLRAIRGILEDVAGDADGLITQMESILDVGDKKPPRDEWRRELKKVAFNILGMMGFATIAATGGYVASEKLREDIRAVAGQNPTIAFQLIEMATRLLRPGNPPIQDVKRLAEELKDKPYAFGILQSLGFQHMYLYHTSEADRQALCSHLKLTLSATRTVLNKNKDVRLLPK
;
A
#
# COMPACT_ATOMS: atom_id res chain seq x y z
N MET A 1 22.58 -15.61 14.63
CA MET A 1 21.37 -15.95 15.43
C MET A 1 21.29 -17.45 15.71
N LEU A 2 21.29 -18.32 14.69
CA LEU A 2 21.20 -19.78 14.85
C LEU A 2 22.27 -20.38 15.79
N SER A 3 23.54 -19.97 15.65
CA SER A 3 24.64 -20.37 16.55
C SER A 3 24.44 -19.99 18.02
N VAL A 4 23.74 -18.88 18.28
CA VAL A 4 23.43 -18.43 19.64
C VAL A 4 22.32 -19.29 20.23
N CYS A 5 21.27 -19.58 19.44
CA CYS A 5 20.14 -20.39 19.88
C CYS A 5 20.54 -21.86 20.13
N THR A 6 21.34 -22.47 19.24
CA THR A 6 21.81 -23.85 19.42
C THR A 6 22.96 -23.96 20.42
N GLY A 7 23.60 -22.85 20.80
CA GLY A 7 24.69 -22.85 21.77
C GLY A 7 24.30 -23.39 23.16
N ALA A 8 23.04 -23.19 23.57
CA ALA A 8 22.50 -23.72 24.81
C ALA A 8 22.39 -25.26 24.83
N GLN A 9 22.45 -25.91 23.65
CA GLN A 9 22.32 -27.37 23.49
C GLN A 9 23.68 -28.08 23.42
N ARG A 10 24.79 -27.38 23.70
CA ARG A 10 26.14 -27.95 23.62
C ARG A 10 26.31 -29.27 24.37
N ALA A 11 25.78 -29.36 25.59
CA ALA A 11 25.87 -30.59 26.40
C ALA A 11 25.11 -31.78 25.76
N PHE A 12 24.03 -31.51 25.02
CA PHE A 12 23.31 -32.53 24.27
C PHE A 12 24.14 -33.03 23.08
N PHE A 13 24.78 -32.12 22.32
CA PHE A 13 25.64 -32.52 21.21
C PHE A 13 26.85 -33.33 21.69
N GLU A 14 27.52 -32.90 22.77
CA GLU A 14 28.62 -33.67 23.38
C GLU A 14 28.16 -35.05 23.88
N PHE A 15 26.95 -35.15 24.44
CA PHE A 15 26.35 -36.41 24.84
C PHE A 15 26.09 -37.33 23.63
N ARG A 16 25.44 -36.80 22.59
CA ARG A 16 25.15 -37.51 21.33
C ARG A 16 26.43 -38.06 20.71
N ASP A 17 27.47 -37.23 20.59
CA ASP A 17 28.73 -37.61 19.93
C ASP A 17 29.46 -38.69 20.71
N ARG A 18 29.31 -38.71 22.05
CA ARG A 18 29.91 -39.73 22.91
C ARG A 18 29.24 -41.11 22.77
N ILE A 19 27.93 -41.16 22.53
CA ILE A 19 27.16 -42.42 22.48
C ILE A 19 26.82 -42.87 21.06
N GLY A 20 26.94 -41.98 20.08
CA GLY A 20 26.60 -42.24 18.69
C GLY A 20 27.54 -43.25 18.07
N THR A 21 26.98 -44.31 17.49
CA THR A 21 27.73 -45.36 16.78
C THR A 21 27.72 -45.17 15.27
N LEU A 22 26.83 -44.33 14.76
CA LEU A 22 26.69 -44.01 13.33
C LEU A 22 27.14 -42.58 13.08
N GLN A 23 27.93 -42.39 12.03
CA GLN A 23 28.32 -41.05 11.57
C GLN A 23 27.26 -40.51 10.61
N PRO A 24 26.87 -39.23 10.74
CA PRO A 24 25.91 -38.63 9.82
C PRO A 24 26.55 -38.45 8.43
N VAL A 25 25.75 -38.65 7.38
CA VAL A 25 26.12 -38.32 5.99
C VAL A 25 25.97 -36.83 5.69
N PHE A 26 25.16 -36.13 6.50
CA PHE A 26 25.06 -34.67 6.51
C PHE A 26 24.87 -34.20 7.95
N GLU A 27 25.66 -33.22 8.37
CA GLU A 27 25.62 -32.68 9.74
C GLU A 27 25.42 -31.16 9.74
N HIS A 28 24.41 -30.73 10.51
CA HIS A 28 24.10 -29.34 10.76
C HIS A 28 23.45 -29.21 12.16
N PRO A 29 23.63 -28.10 12.90
CA PRO A 29 23.05 -27.94 14.25
C PRO A 29 21.52 -28.12 14.32
N LEU A 30 20.81 -27.87 13.22
CA LEU A 30 19.36 -28.07 13.11
C LEU A 30 18.95 -29.41 12.46
N TRP A 31 19.86 -30.10 11.80
CA TRP A 31 19.54 -31.26 10.97
C TRP A 31 20.72 -32.23 10.90
N ASN A 32 20.48 -33.51 11.18
CA ASN A 32 21.47 -34.55 10.93
C ASN A 32 20.83 -35.66 10.09
N GLU A 33 21.51 -36.06 9.02
CA GLU A 33 21.07 -37.13 8.14
C GLU A 33 21.92 -38.37 8.37
N TYR A 34 21.28 -39.52 8.56
CA TYR A 34 21.95 -40.81 8.68
C TYR A 34 21.50 -41.73 7.55
N GLU A 35 22.43 -42.53 7.05
CA GLU A 35 22.17 -43.51 6.01
C GLU A 35 22.51 -44.91 6.50
N VAL A 36 21.60 -45.86 6.25
CA VAL A 36 21.79 -47.27 6.53
C VAL A 36 21.36 -48.06 5.30
N VAL A 37 22.26 -48.91 4.81
CA VAL A 37 21.97 -49.80 3.68
C VAL A 37 21.44 -51.13 4.21
N VAL A 38 20.23 -51.51 3.78
CA VAL A 38 19.57 -52.77 4.16
C VAL A 38 19.31 -53.57 2.89
N GLY A 39 20.13 -54.60 2.64
CA GLY A 39 20.09 -55.34 1.38
C GLY A 39 20.48 -54.44 0.20
N SER A 40 19.57 -54.26 -0.76
CA SER A 40 19.72 -53.31 -1.88
C SER A 40 19.04 -51.97 -1.65
N SER A 41 18.41 -51.75 -0.50
CA SER A 41 17.65 -50.54 -0.20
C SER A 41 18.43 -49.57 0.68
N VAL A 42 18.31 -48.28 0.37
CA VAL A 42 18.89 -47.17 1.13
C VAL A 42 17.83 -46.60 2.08
N VAL A 43 18.09 -46.72 3.38
CA VAL A 43 17.23 -46.13 4.43
C VAL A 43 17.91 -44.88 4.95
N ARG A 44 17.17 -43.77 4.91
CA ARG A 44 17.64 -42.49 5.43
C ARG A 44 16.83 -42.05 6.63
N THR A 45 17.52 -41.54 7.65
CA THR A 45 16.90 -41.00 8.86
C THR A 45 17.29 -39.54 9.01
N SER A 46 16.29 -38.67 8.89
CA SER A 46 16.40 -37.23 9.04
C SER A 46 16.07 -36.83 10.47
N MET A 47 17.10 -36.44 11.24
CA MET A 47 16.97 -36.03 12.64
C MET A 47 16.87 -34.51 12.73
N LEU A 48 15.66 -33.99 12.95
CA LEU A 48 15.37 -32.56 13.01
C LEU A 48 15.47 -32.05 14.46
N ASN A 49 16.36 -31.10 14.69
CA ASN A 49 16.45 -30.38 15.97
C ASN A 49 15.47 -29.20 15.97
N VAL A 50 14.21 -29.52 16.23
CA VAL A 50 13.10 -28.54 16.29
C VAL A 50 13.07 -27.72 17.58
N ALA A 51 13.86 -28.12 18.58
CA ALA A 51 13.94 -27.46 19.88
C ALA A 51 14.82 -26.19 19.90
N TRP A 52 15.32 -25.76 18.74
CA TRP A 52 16.24 -24.61 18.63
C TRP A 52 15.59 -23.26 19.04
N MET A 53 14.27 -23.17 19.05
CA MET A 53 13.50 -22.00 19.53
C MET A 53 12.73 -22.26 20.82
N SER A 54 12.88 -23.43 21.44
CA SER A 54 12.13 -23.79 22.65
C SER A 54 12.41 -22.85 23.80
N ARG A 55 11.38 -22.57 24.61
CA ARG A 55 11.42 -21.70 25.80
C ARG A 55 10.77 -22.41 26.99
N LEU A 56 11.09 -21.97 28.20
CA LEU A 56 10.43 -22.41 29.43
C LEU A 56 9.67 -21.22 30.04
N PRO A 57 8.32 -21.22 30.06
CA PRO A 57 7.41 -22.21 29.48
C PRO A 57 7.36 -22.13 27.95
N GLU A 58 7.04 -23.25 27.30
CA GLU A 58 6.91 -23.32 25.85
C GLU A 58 5.48 -22.99 25.42
N GLN A 59 5.33 -22.21 24.35
CA GLN A 59 4.03 -21.80 23.83
C GLN A 59 3.66 -22.63 22.59
N GLN A 60 2.55 -23.36 22.67
CA GLN A 60 1.97 -24.08 21.53
C GLN A 60 1.61 -23.11 20.40
N GLY A 61 1.92 -23.48 19.16
CA GLY A 61 1.67 -22.66 17.97
C GLY A 61 2.68 -21.53 17.75
N GLY A 62 3.75 -21.46 18.55
CA GLY A 62 4.79 -20.43 18.45
C GLY A 62 6.07 -20.85 17.72
N LEU A 63 6.26 -22.15 17.44
CA LEU A 63 7.51 -22.66 16.88
C LEU A 63 7.64 -22.39 15.37
N VAL A 64 8.88 -22.22 14.92
CA VAL A 64 9.26 -22.02 13.52
C VAL A 64 10.44 -22.92 13.19
N PHE A 65 10.41 -23.57 12.01
CA PHE A 65 11.53 -24.36 11.52
C PHE A 65 11.87 -23.96 10.07
N PRO A 66 13.13 -23.63 9.76
CA PRO A 66 13.54 -23.17 8.43
C PRO A 66 13.75 -24.35 7.49
N ILE A 67 12.68 -25.04 7.10
CA ILE A 67 12.74 -26.27 6.29
C ILE A 67 13.37 -26.06 4.91
N ASP A 68 13.23 -24.85 4.33
CA ASP A 68 13.76 -24.49 3.02
C ASP A 68 15.28 -24.61 2.92
N ALA A 69 15.98 -24.42 4.04
CA ALA A 69 17.43 -24.53 4.08
C ALA A 69 17.92 -25.98 3.86
N PHE A 70 17.02 -26.98 3.93
CA PHE A 70 17.36 -28.40 3.87
C PHE A 70 16.68 -29.15 2.71
N GLU A 71 16.10 -28.44 1.73
CA GLU A 71 15.48 -29.09 0.57
C GLU A 71 16.47 -29.98 -0.20
N GLY A 72 17.71 -29.51 -0.37
CA GLY A 72 18.77 -30.30 -1.01
C GLY A 72 19.02 -31.63 -0.29
N VAL A 73 19.03 -31.63 1.05
CA VAL A 73 19.23 -32.85 1.88
C VAL A 73 18.05 -33.81 1.75
N LEU A 74 16.83 -33.27 1.65
CA LEU A 74 15.62 -34.06 1.47
C LEU A 74 15.49 -34.65 0.05
N ASN A 75 16.07 -34.00 -0.95
CA ASN A 75 16.04 -34.45 -2.35
C ASN A 75 17.06 -35.57 -2.65
N GLU A 76 18.00 -35.81 -1.76
CA GLU A 76 18.93 -36.91 -1.89
C GLU A 76 18.22 -38.29 -1.88
N ALA A 77 18.77 -39.22 -2.66
CA ALA A 77 18.16 -40.52 -2.92
C ALA A 77 17.98 -41.37 -1.65
N ALA A 78 16.78 -41.91 -1.48
CA ALA A 78 16.45 -42.89 -0.45
C ALA A 78 15.28 -43.76 -0.91
N ASP A 79 15.27 -45.03 -0.52
CA ASP A 79 14.12 -45.91 -0.73
C ASP A 79 13.07 -45.73 0.38
N LEU A 80 13.54 -45.56 1.62
CA LEU A 80 12.72 -45.28 2.79
C LEU A 80 13.34 -44.11 3.57
N ARG A 81 12.56 -43.06 3.84
CA ARG A 81 13.03 -41.94 4.68
C ARG A 81 12.17 -41.77 5.93
N LEU A 82 12.84 -41.70 7.08
CA LEU A 82 12.26 -41.50 8.40
C LEU A 82 12.59 -40.09 8.88
N ALA A 83 11.60 -39.20 8.99
CA ALA A 83 11.78 -37.88 9.58
C ALA A 83 11.45 -37.95 11.08
N VAL A 84 12.42 -37.61 11.93
CA VAL A 84 12.28 -37.65 13.39
C VAL A 84 12.31 -36.23 13.93
N MET A 85 11.27 -35.84 14.65
CA MET A 85 11.18 -34.55 15.33
C MET A 85 10.49 -34.72 16.69
N HIS A 86 10.80 -33.87 17.68
CA HIS A 86 10.19 -34.01 19.00
C HIS A 86 8.73 -33.52 19.02
N HIS A 87 8.51 -32.26 18.61
CA HIS A 87 7.20 -31.61 18.61
C HIS A 87 6.34 -31.98 17.40
N PRO A 88 5.06 -32.35 17.59
CA PRO A 88 4.11 -32.55 16.49
C PRO A 88 3.72 -31.24 15.82
N PHE A 89 3.10 -31.35 14.64
CA PHE A 89 2.87 -30.22 13.74
C PHE A 89 1.99 -29.09 14.33
N ASN A 90 1.10 -29.37 15.27
CA ASN A 90 0.26 -28.38 15.95
C ASN A 90 1.04 -27.42 16.88
N TRP A 91 2.32 -27.64 17.11
CA TRP A 91 3.17 -26.73 17.90
C TRP A 91 3.77 -25.57 17.10
N TYR A 92 3.61 -25.58 15.78
CA TYR A 92 4.17 -24.58 14.88
C TYR A 92 3.15 -23.51 14.52
N GLN A 93 3.64 -22.28 14.32
CA GLN A 93 2.79 -21.18 13.85
C GLN A 93 2.17 -21.49 12.47
N GLN A 94 0.97 -20.98 12.19
CA GLN A 94 0.16 -21.37 11.03
C GLN A 94 0.92 -21.32 9.69
N ARG A 95 1.74 -20.27 9.48
CA ARG A 95 2.56 -20.12 8.27
C ARG A 95 3.67 -21.16 8.15
N ALA A 96 4.31 -21.54 9.27
CA ALA A 96 5.37 -22.55 9.29
C ALA A 96 4.82 -23.98 9.27
N TYR A 97 3.67 -24.19 9.91
CA TYR A 97 2.97 -25.47 10.01
C TYR A 97 2.71 -26.09 8.64
N GLN A 98 2.04 -25.36 7.74
CA GLN A 98 1.63 -25.93 6.45
C GLN A 98 2.84 -26.33 5.61
N HIS A 99 3.85 -25.47 5.58
CA HIS A 99 5.05 -25.68 4.78
C HIS A 99 5.88 -26.87 5.30
N LEU A 100 6.17 -26.89 6.61
CA LEU A 100 6.90 -28.00 7.24
C LEU A 100 6.17 -29.33 7.06
N ARG A 101 4.85 -29.34 7.29
CA ARG A 101 4.00 -30.54 7.14
C ARG A 101 4.03 -31.06 5.70
N ARG A 102 3.85 -30.19 4.71
CA ARG A 102 3.82 -30.58 3.29
C ARG A 102 5.18 -31.14 2.86
N THR A 103 6.25 -30.41 3.14
CA THR A 103 7.62 -30.80 2.77
C THR A 103 8.03 -32.13 3.38
N LEU A 104 7.79 -32.35 4.68
CA LEU A 104 8.17 -33.61 5.32
C LEU A 104 7.31 -34.77 4.83
N ARG A 105 5.99 -34.59 4.65
CA ARG A 105 5.11 -35.66 4.18
C ARG A 105 5.34 -36.05 2.74
N SER A 106 5.69 -35.10 1.86
CA SER A 106 5.99 -35.41 0.45
C SER A 106 7.34 -36.11 0.29
N ARG A 107 8.35 -35.70 1.07
CA ARG A 107 9.73 -36.19 0.93
C ARG A 107 10.14 -37.28 1.93
N SER A 108 9.26 -37.67 2.86
CA SER A 108 9.51 -38.74 3.83
C SER A 108 8.44 -39.84 3.77
N SER A 109 8.85 -41.09 4.01
CA SER A 109 7.94 -42.23 4.10
C SER A 109 7.22 -42.26 5.44
N VAL A 110 7.90 -41.85 6.51
CA VAL A 110 7.42 -41.88 7.90
C VAL A 110 7.82 -40.59 8.63
N VAL A 111 6.92 -40.04 9.44
CA VAL A 111 7.21 -38.94 10.38
C VAL A 111 7.00 -39.43 11.81
N LEU A 112 8.02 -39.27 12.66
CA LEU A 112 8.04 -39.70 14.05
C LEU A 112 8.03 -38.49 14.99
N THR A 113 7.15 -38.52 16.00
CA THR A 113 6.94 -37.45 17.00
C THR A 113 6.78 -38.03 18.43
N GLY A 114 6.94 -37.21 19.48
CA GLY A 114 6.91 -37.73 20.86
C GLY A 114 6.59 -36.76 22.00
N HIS A 115 6.16 -35.53 21.73
CA HIS A 115 5.92 -34.50 22.76
C HIS A 115 4.58 -34.64 23.51
N GLU A 116 3.53 -35.20 22.90
CA GLU A 116 2.17 -35.22 23.49
C GLU A 116 1.89 -36.42 24.39
N HIS A 117 2.85 -37.35 24.51
CA HIS A 117 2.83 -38.52 25.41
C HIS A 117 1.61 -39.45 25.23
N ILE A 118 0.84 -39.27 24.15
CA ILE A 118 -0.27 -40.14 23.74
C ILE A 118 0.25 -41.02 22.59
N PRO A 119 0.33 -42.35 22.77
CA PRO A 119 0.83 -43.25 21.75
C PRO A 119 -0.17 -43.40 20.59
N ASN A 120 0.29 -43.28 19.35
CA ASN A 120 -0.56 -43.44 18.18
C ASN A 120 0.26 -43.84 16.94
N THR A 121 -0.33 -44.66 16.06
CA THR A 121 0.29 -45.03 14.77
C THR A 121 -0.76 -45.03 13.69
N GLY A 122 -0.42 -44.51 12.51
CA GLY A 122 -1.34 -44.58 11.39
C GLY A 122 -0.74 -44.16 10.06
N ALA A 123 -1.62 -44.05 9.08
CA ALA A 123 -1.30 -43.56 7.75
C ALA A 123 -2.09 -42.29 7.46
N TYR A 124 -1.41 -41.30 6.88
CA TYR A 124 -2.03 -40.15 6.23
C TYR A 124 -1.98 -40.38 4.72
N ILE A 125 -3.16 -40.35 4.08
CA ILE A 125 -3.29 -40.34 2.63
C ILE A 125 -3.77 -38.95 2.24
N ASP A 126 -2.99 -38.27 1.43
CA ASP A 126 -3.21 -36.89 1.04
C ASP A 126 -2.85 -36.71 -0.44
N ASP A 127 -3.74 -36.09 -1.21
CA ASP A 127 -3.60 -35.97 -2.67
C ASP A 127 -2.43 -35.07 -3.11
N MET A 128 -1.85 -34.29 -2.19
CA MET A 128 -0.71 -33.41 -2.47
C MET A 128 0.63 -34.04 -2.09
N THR A 129 0.66 -34.84 -1.02
CA THR A 129 1.89 -35.37 -0.42
C THR A 129 2.03 -36.89 -0.52
N GLY A 130 1.01 -37.58 -1.06
CA GLY A 130 0.95 -39.03 -1.16
C GLY A 130 0.70 -39.69 0.20
N ALA A 131 0.92 -41.01 0.26
CA ALA A 131 0.73 -41.78 1.49
C ALA A 131 1.96 -41.69 2.40
N SER A 132 1.83 -41.17 3.62
CA SER A 132 2.89 -41.15 4.63
C SER A 132 2.42 -41.81 5.93
N LEU A 133 3.33 -42.46 6.65
CA LEU A 133 3.02 -42.97 7.98
C LEU A 133 3.38 -41.94 9.05
N PHE A 134 2.65 -41.97 10.16
CA PHE A 134 3.00 -41.20 11.35
C PHE A 134 3.07 -42.13 12.56
N PHE A 135 4.10 -41.93 13.39
CA PHE A 135 4.30 -42.65 14.64
C PHE A 135 4.52 -41.67 15.79
N GLU A 136 3.61 -41.71 16.76
CA GLU A 136 3.62 -40.94 17.99
C GLU A 136 3.96 -41.87 19.15
N ALA A 137 5.11 -41.64 19.79
CA ALA A 137 5.59 -42.48 20.87
C ALA A 137 5.25 -41.91 22.27
N PRO A 138 5.03 -42.78 23.28
CA PRO A 138 4.94 -42.34 24.66
C PRO A 138 6.30 -41.91 25.20
N ALA A 139 6.33 -41.20 26.32
CA ALA A 139 7.57 -40.79 26.95
C ALA A 139 8.25 -41.97 27.66
N LEU A 140 9.59 -42.07 27.57
CA LEU A 140 10.37 -43.03 28.36
C LEU A 140 10.35 -42.70 29.86
N GLN A 141 10.20 -41.42 30.21
CA GLN A 141 10.16 -40.90 31.59
C GLN A 141 9.09 -39.80 31.69
N PRO A 142 7.81 -40.13 31.90
CA PRO A 142 6.75 -39.13 31.96
C PRO A 142 6.87 -38.25 33.22
N HIS A 143 6.63 -36.95 33.04
CA HIS A 143 6.64 -35.98 34.15
C HIS A 143 5.31 -35.88 34.91
N ALA A 144 4.20 -36.30 34.27
CA ALA A 144 2.87 -36.34 34.88
C ALA A 144 2.68 -37.63 35.70
N GLY A 145 2.04 -37.54 36.86
CA GLY A 145 1.91 -38.66 37.81
C GLY A 145 1.06 -39.85 37.31
N ASP A 146 0.33 -39.67 36.20
CA ASP A 146 -0.50 -40.67 35.52
C ASP A 146 0.11 -41.17 34.20
N GLY A 147 1.25 -40.63 33.77
CA GLY A 147 1.90 -41.03 32.54
C GLY A 147 2.52 -42.42 32.67
N LYS A 148 2.27 -43.29 31.69
CA LYS A 148 2.90 -44.62 31.61
C LYS A 148 4.17 -44.54 30.76
N PRO A 149 5.34 -44.93 31.30
CA PRO A 149 6.56 -44.98 30.51
C PRO A 149 6.48 -46.11 29.48
N GLY A 150 6.98 -45.87 28.27
CA GLY A 150 6.95 -46.86 27.20
C GLY A 150 7.69 -46.44 25.94
N PHE A 151 7.64 -47.27 24.91
CA PHE A 151 8.17 -46.99 23.57
C PHE A 151 7.52 -47.87 22.50
N TYR A 152 7.65 -47.52 21.23
CA TYR A 152 7.27 -48.38 20.11
C TYR A 152 8.47 -49.09 19.51
N CYS A 153 8.27 -50.34 19.09
CA CYS A 153 9.14 -51.05 18.16
C CYS A 153 8.45 -51.18 16.80
N HIS A 154 9.06 -50.63 15.75
CA HIS A 154 8.55 -50.70 14.38
C HIS A 154 9.44 -51.64 13.54
N SER A 155 8.85 -52.73 13.03
CA SER A 155 9.54 -53.70 12.19
C SER A 155 9.08 -53.56 10.75
N PHE A 156 9.98 -53.11 9.86
CA PHE A 156 9.70 -52.90 8.45
C PHE A 156 10.06 -54.15 7.63
N ASP A 157 9.08 -54.68 6.90
CA ASP A 157 9.27 -55.70 5.87
C ASP A 157 9.31 -55.02 4.50
N PHE A 158 10.50 -54.96 3.90
CA PHE A 158 10.72 -54.34 2.59
C PHE A 158 10.18 -55.17 1.41
N GLN A 159 10.04 -56.49 1.56
CA GLN A 159 9.47 -57.34 0.50
C GLN A 159 7.95 -57.26 0.52
N GLY A 160 7.34 -57.38 1.69
CA GLY A 160 5.90 -57.26 1.89
C GLY A 160 5.39 -55.81 1.91
N LYS A 161 6.28 -54.82 1.99
CA LYS A 161 5.99 -53.38 2.14
C LYS A 161 5.03 -53.08 3.29
N THR A 162 5.23 -53.77 4.41
CA THR A 162 4.44 -53.59 5.62
C THR A 162 5.34 -53.23 6.79
N VAL A 163 4.80 -52.46 7.73
CA VAL A 163 5.44 -52.18 9.01
C VAL A 163 4.53 -52.66 10.13
N LYS A 164 5.08 -53.50 11.00
CA LYS A 164 4.44 -53.96 12.23
C LYS A 164 4.92 -53.11 13.39
N SER A 165 4.02 -52.43 14.07
CA SER A 165 4.31 -51.57 15.22
C SER A 165 3.80 -52.23 16.49
N THR A 166 4.68 -52.42 17.47
CA THR A 166 4.35 -53.03 18.78
C THR A 166 4.68 -52.02 19.87
N LEU A 167 3.69 -51.71 20.71
CA LEU A 167 3.87 -50.81 21.86
C LEU A 167 4.39 -51.62 23.05
N PHE A 168 5.38 -51.07 23.76
CA PHE A 168 5.95 -51.66 24.97
C PHE A 168 5.76 -50.70 26.14
N GLY A 169 5.17 -51.21 27.22
CA GLY A 169 5.15 -50.57 28.52
C GLY A 169 6.44 -50.88 29.29
N LEU A 170 6.92 -49.90 30.07
CA LEU A 170 8.06 -50.07 30.96
C LEU A 170 7.57 -50.12 32.41
N ASP A 171 8.04 -51.11 33.16
CA ASP A 171 7.85 -51.18 34.61
C ASP A 171 9.16 -51.53 35.33
N GLY A 172 9.11 -51.69 36.66
CA GLY A 172 10.29 -52.04 37.47
C GLY A 172 10.91 -53.40 37.17
N THR A 173 10.28 -54.22 36.32
CA THR A 173 10.74 -55.57 35.93
C THR A 173 11.24 -55.65 34.48
N GLY A 174 10.95 -54.65 33.65
CA GLY A 174 11.45 -54.57 32.28
C GLY A 174 10.42 -54.00 31.30
N ALA A 175 10.64 -54.27 30.01
CA ALA A 175 9.69 -53.95 28.95
C ALA A 175 8.72 -55.10 28.72
N HIS A 176 7.42 -54.82 28.67
CA HIS A 176 6.36 -55.77 28.32
C HIS A 176 5.52 -55.24 27.17
N GLU A 177 5.02 -56.11 26.29
CA GLU A 177 4.11 -55.70 25.23
C GLU A 177 2.80 -55.15 25.83
N ASP A 178 2.42 -53.94 25.43
CA ASP A 178 1.21 -53.26 25.90
C ASP A 178 0.32 -52.95 24.69
N GLY A 179 -0.77 -53.69 24.53
CA GLY A 179 -1.71 -53.55 23.41
C GLY A 179 -1.48 -54.52 22.24
N VAL A 180 -2.33 -54.41 21.21
CA VAL A 180 -2.29 -55.26 20.01
C VAL A 180 -1.38 -54.62 18.96
N PRO A 181 -0.42 -55.35 18.34
CA PRO A 181 0.40 -54.81 17.28
C PRO A 181 -0.42 -54.29 16.11
N SER A 182 -0.10 -53.09 15.62
CA SER A 182 -0.70 -52.52 14.41
C SER A 182 0.17 -52.84 13.18
N THR A 183 -0.47 -53.08 12.04
CA THR A 183 0.23 -53.30 10.77
C THR A 183 -0.25 -52.29 9.74
N HIS A 184 0.69 -51.58 9.12
CA HIS A 184 0.40 -50.61 8.06
C HIS A 184 1.21 -50.97 6.80
N SER A 185 0.64 -50.74 5.62
CA SER A 185 1.41 -50.74 4.37
C SER A 185 2.16 -49.41 4.22
N PHE A 186 3.39 -49.45 3.72
CA PHE A 186 4.13 -48.24 3.35
C PHE A 186 4.51 -48.27 1.87
N GLN A 187 4.84 -47.11 1.32
CA GLN A 187 5.33 -46.96 -0.04
C GLN A 187 6.80 -46.54 0.00
N LEU A 188 7.60 -47.07 -0.92
CA LEU A 188 8.97 -46.58 -1.14
C LEU A 188 8.90 -45.18 -1.75
N LEU A 189 9.89 -44.33 -1.48
CA LEU A 189 9.93 -42.96 -2.01
C LEU A 189 9.95 -42.93 -3.55
N VAL A 190 10.62 -43.90 -4.18
CA VAL A 190 10.63 -44.06 -5.64
C VAL A 190 9.21 -44.31 -6.19
N GLU A 191 8.33 -44.92 -5.39
CA GLU A 191 6.94 -45.24 -5.74
C GLU A 191 5.95 -44.14 -5.35
N LYS A 192 6.34 -43.25 -4.42
CA LYS A 192 5.58 -42.04 -4.11
C LYS A 192 5.45 -41.10 -5.30
N GLY A 193 6.23 -41.30 -6.36
CA GLY A 193 6.04 -40.61 -7.63
C GLY A 193 5.95 -39.11 -7.47
N THR A 194 6.86 -38.50 -6.70
CA THR A 194 7.06 -37.05 -6.80
C THR A 194 7.66 -36.76 -8.17
N ARG A 195 6.80 -36.74 -9.21
CA ARG A 195 7.02 -35.88 -10.36
C ARG A 195 6.92 -34.47 -9.78
N SER A 196 8.05 -33.93 -9.35
CA SER A 196 8.09 -32.72 -8.56
C SER A 196 7.47 -31.57 -9.38
N LEU A 197 6.53 -30.83 -8.78
CA LEU A 197 6.04 -29.55 -9.31
C LEU A 197 7.08 -28.44 -9.07
N GLU A 198 8.33 -28.76 -9.37
CA GLU A 198 9.47 -27.86 -9.29
C GLU A 198 9.45 -26.93 -10.50
N LEU A 199 9.73 -25.67 -10.22
CA LEU A 199 9.78 -24.62 -11.22
C LEU A 199 11.18 -24.60 -11.85
N THR A 200 11.28 -24.16 -13.09
CA THR A 200 12.58 -23.87 -13.70
C THR A 200 13.21 -22.65 -13.03
N ASP A 201 14.55 -22.63 -12.90
CA ASP A 201 15.27 -21.48 -12.32
C ASP A 201 14.94 -20.17 -13.06
N SER A 202 14.87 -20.22 -14.39
CA SER A 202 14.49 -19.07 -15.21
C SER A 202 13.12 -18.50 -14.88
N PHE A 203 12.16 -19.36 -14.51
CA PHE A 203 10.83 -18.90 -14.13
C PHE A 203 10.80 -18.41 -12.68
N VAL A 204 11.56 -19.02 -11.77
CA VAL A 204 11.76 -18.50 -10.41
C VAL A 204 12.33 -17.08 -10.43
N ASP A 205 13.30 -16.80 -11.31
CA ASP A 205 13.85 -15.46 -11.50
C ASP A 205 12.78 -14.48 -11.99
N SER A 206 11.93 -14.89 -12.94
CA SER A 206 10.80 -14.07 -13.40
C SER A 206 9.76 -13.78 -12.30
N LEU A 207 9.59 -14.69 -11.33
CA LEU A 207 8.73 -14.48 -10.17
C LEU A 207 9.34 -13.50 -9.15
N ARG A 208 10.66 -13.30 -9.17
CA ARG A 208 11.35 -12.33 -8.30
C ARG A 208 11.47 -10.94 -8.92
N ASP A 209 11.32 -10.84 -10.23
CA ASP A 209 11.41 -9.58 -10.99
C ASP A 209 10.39 -8.54 -10.51
N ALA A 210 10.88 -7.35 -10.14
CA ALA A 210 10.07 -6.20 -9.76
C ALA A 210 9.32 -5.55 -10.95
N GLY A 211 9.62 -5.97 -12.19
CA GLY A 211 9.06 -5.45 -13.43
C GLY A 211 9.66 -4.12 -13.87
N ALA A 212 10.73 -3.67 -13.20
CA ALA A 212 11.49 -2.47 -13.52
C ALA A 212 12.90 -2.55 -12.93
N ASN A 213 13.86 -1.85 -13.55
CA ASN A 213 15.21 -1.69 -13.01
C ASN A 213 15.19 -0.69 -11.84
N LEU A 214 14.75 -1.17 -10.68
CA LEU A 214 14.72 -0.43 -9.43
C LEU A 214 16.08 -0.52 -8.74
N THR A 215 16.50 0.58 -8.13
CA THR A 215 17.72 0.61 -7.31
C THR A 215 17.38 1.25 -5.98
N HIS A 216 17.88 0.69 -4.89
CA HIS A 216 17.71 1.22 -3.56
C HIS A 216 19.09 1.46 -2.92
N ALA A 217 19.22 2.49 -2.07
CA ALA A 217 20.52 2.89 -1.53
C ALA A 217 21.17 1.79 -0.67
N ASP A 218 20.37 1.10 0.14
CA ASP A 218 20.83 0.12 1.14
C ASP A 218 20.56 -1.35 0.72
N LYS A 219 20.03 -1.58 -0.50
CA LYS A 219 19.71 -2.92 -1.00
C LYS A 219 20.05 -3.03 -2.48
N GLU A 220 20.97 -3.95 -2.79
CA GLU A 220 21.53 -4.13 -4.14
C GLU A 220 20.50 -4.68 -5.13
N ASP A 221 19.73 -5.69 -4.72
CA ASP A 221 18.71 -6.33 -5.56
C ASP A 221 17.32 -6.18 -4.93
N VAL A 222 16.47 -5.34 -5.55
CA VAL A 222 15.09 -5.11 -5.10
C VAL A 222 14.16 -6.07 -5.83
N THR A 223 13.56 -6.98 -5.08
CA THR A 223 12.65 -7.99 -5.64
C THR A 223 11.20 -7.56 -5.53
N ILE A 224 10.30 -8.21 -6.26
CA ILE A 224 8.86 -7.91 -6.15
C ILE A 224 8.32 -8.12 -4.72
N ASP A 225 8.84 -9.10 -3.98
CA ASP A 225 8.36 -9.42 -2.61
C ASP A 225 8.61 -8.27 -1.63
N ASP A 226 9.65 -7.47 -1.89
CA ASP A 226 10.03 -6.29 -1.10
C ASP A 226 9.00 -5.16 -1.21
N ILE A 227 8.40 -4.99 -2.39
CA ILE A 227 7.63 -3.79 -2.75
C ILE A 227 6.17 -4.09 -3.08
N PHE A 228 5.79 -5.35 -3.30
CA PHE A 228 4.44 -5.70 -3.75
C PHE A 228 3.38 -5.29 -2.72
N VAL A 229 2.34 -4.61 -3.17
CA VAL A 229 1.15 -4.28 -2.39
C VAL A 229 -0.06 -4.70 -3.20
N TYR A 230 -0.98 -5.46 -2.59
CA TYR A 230 -2.22 -5.84 -3.25
C TYR A 230 -3.01 -4.60 -3.67
N PRO A 231 -3.27 -4.40 -4.97
CA PRO A 231 -4.12 -3.32 -5.44
C PRO A 231 -5.58 -3.50 -4.99
N ASP A 232 -6.30 -2.39 -4.89
CA ASP A 232 -7.75 -2.42 -4.69
C ASP A 232 -8.47 -2.57 -6.03
N LEU A 233 -9.64 -3.18 -5.99
CA LEU A 233 -10.47 -3.52 -7.14
C LEU A 233 -11.91 -3.04 -6.93
N HIS A 234 -12.60 -2.72 -8.02
CA HIS A 234 -14.06 -2.61 -8.07
C HIS A 234 -14.64 -3.82 -8.80
N GLU A 235 -15.59 -4.51 -8.19
CA GLU A 235 -16.39 -5.51 -8.89
C GLU A 235 -17.43 -4.79 -9.76
N GLN A 236 -17.43 -5.04 -11.07
CA GLN A 236 -18.42 -4.45 -11.97
C GLN A 236 -19.73 -5.24 -11.87
N VAL A 237 -20.59 -4.86 -10.92
CA VAL A 237 -21.95 -5.38 -10.78
C VAL A 237 -22.94 -4.44 -11.50
N ASN A 238 -24.02 -4.99 -12.06
CA ASN A 238 -25.06 -4.22 -12.76
C ASN A 238 -25.85 -3.22 -11.87
N ASP A 239 -25.61 -3.17 -10.56
CA ASP A 239 -26.28 -2.26 -9.62
C ASP A 239 -25.32 -1.13 -9.17
N PRO A 240 -25.55 0.13 -9.56
CA PRO A 240 -24.61 1.25 -9.39
C PRO A 240 -24.58 1.86 -7.97
N THR A 241 -25.24 1.23 -6.99
CA THR A 241 -25.37 1.79 -5.64
C THR A 241 -24.15 1.47 -4.76
N VAL A 242 -23.10 2.28 -4.91
CA VAL A 242 -21.89 2.36 -4.05
C VAL A 242 -21.07 1.07 -3.99
N LEU A 243 -20.26 0.82 -5.02
CA LEU A 243 -19.24 -0.23 -5.00
C LEU A 243 -18.11 0.19 -4.05
N ARG A 244 -17.97 -0.51 -2.92
CA ARG A 244 -16.80 -0.35 -2.04
C ARG A 244 -15.58 -1.03 -2.69
N PRO A 245 -14.39 -0.41 -2.65
CA PRO A 245 -13.16 -1.08 -3.04
C PRO A 245 -12.95 -2.35 -2.23
N ILE A 246 -12.55 -3.43 -2.92
CA ILE A 246 -12.11 -4.68 -2.30
C ILE A 246 -10.64 -4.90 -2.60
N SER A 247 -9.88 -5.44 -1.64
CA SER A 247 -8.48 -5.78 -1.92
C SER A 247 -8.41 -6.99 -2.87
N SER A 248 -7.53 -6.94 -3.86
CA SER A 248 -7.24 -8.05 -4.76
C SER A 248 -6.78 -9.33 -4.04
N GLU A 249 -6.20 -9.21 -2.83
CA GLU A 249 -5.86 -10.36 -1.98
C GLU A 249 -7.07 -11.29 -1.74
N SER A 250 -8.27 -10.71 -1.59
CA SER A 250 -9.50 -11.46 -1.35
C SER A 250 -9.92 -12.36 -2.52
N LEU A 251 -9.41 -12.12 -3.73
CA LEU A 251 -9.73 -12.94 -4.90
C LEU A 251 -8.99 -14.28 -4.91
N VAL A 252 -7.89 -14.43 -4.15
CA VAL A 252 -7.12 -15.68 -4.10
C VAL A 252 -8.01 -16.87 -3.73
N VAL A 253 -8.83 -16.71 -2.68
CA VAL A 253 -9.77 -17.76 -2.21
C VAL A 253 -10.79 -18.08 -3.28
N LYS A 254 -11.34 -17.07 -3.97
CA LYS A 254 -12.29 -17.29 -5.07
C LYS A 254 -11.67 -18.06 -6.24
N ILE A 255 -10.41 -17.76 -6.57
CA ILE A 255 -9.68 -18.45 -7.64
C ILE A 255 -9.43 -19.92 -7.27
N GLU A 256 -9.09 -20.19 -6.01
CA GLU A 256 -8.93 -21.55 -5.48
C GLU A 256 -10.24 -22.36 -5.54
N GLU A 257 -11.37 -21.72 -5.26
CA GLU A 257 -12.72 -22.30 -5.40
C GLU A 257 -13.15 -22.52 -6.87
N GLY A 258 -12.29 -22.15 -7.84
CA GLY A 258 -12.52 -22.35 -9.27
C GLY A 258 -13.29 -21.21 -9.94
N GLU A 259 -13.36 -20.02 -9.32
CA GLU A 259 -13.93 -18.85 -9.99
C GLU A 259 -13.07 -18.40 -11.17
N LYS A 260 -13.75 -17.77 -12.15
CA LYS A 260 -13.14 -17.31 -13.39
C LYS A 260 -13.35 -15.81 -13.53
N LEU A 261 -12.23 -15.09 -13.61
CA LEU A 261 -12.17 -13.65 -13.37
C LEU A 261 -11.55 -12.94 -14.58
N LEU A 262 -12.05 -11.75 -14.88
CA LEU A 262 -11.43 -10.79 -15.78
C LEU A 262 -11.01 -9.56 -14.97
N VAL A 263 -9.72 -9.29 -14.92
CA VAL A 263 -9.14 -8.13 -14.24
C VAL A 263 -8.75 -7.10 -15.30
N THR A 264 -9.54 -6.03 -15.40
CA THR A 264 -9.29 -4.91 -16.29
C THR A 264 -8.53 -3.81 -15.55
N GLY A 265 -7.79 -2.97 -16.27
CA GLY A 265 -7.15 -1.82 -15.65
C GLY A 265 -6.29 -1.05 -16.64
N GLU A 266 -5.88 0.16 -16.26
CA GLU A 266 -4.99 0.99 -17.07
C GLU A 266 -3.65 0.30 -17.31
N GLU A 267 -2.97 0.66 -18.39
CA GLU A 267 -1.61 0.18 -18.60
C GLU A 267 -0.64 0.68 -17.51
N LYS A 268 0.30 -0.19 -17.11
CA LYS A 268 1.21 0.01 -15.95
C LYS A 268 0.50 0.07 -14.59
N SER A 269 -0.75 -0.38 -14.48
CA SER A 269 -1.45 -0.48 -13.19
C SER A 269 -1.00 -1.64 -12.29
N GLY A 270 -0.17 -2.56 -12.80
CA GLY A 270 0.37 -3.69 -12.04
C GLY A 270 -0.33 -5.03 -12.28
N LYS A 271 -1.14 -5.16 -13.34
CA LYS A 271 -1.86 -6.40 -13.69
C LYS A 271 -0.95 -7.63 -13.78
N SER A 272 0.16 -7.54 -14.51
CA SER A 272 1.12 -8.65 -14.64
C SER A 272 1.78 -9.02 -13.30
N ALA A 273 2.17 -8.02 -12.50
CA ALA A 273 2.74 -8.24 -11.17
C ALA A 273 1.73 -8.93 -10.23
N LEU A 274 0.44 -8.57 -10.33
CA LEU A 274 -0.63 -9.23 -9.58
C LEU A 274 -0.76 -10.71 -9.96
N LEU A 275 -0.70 -11.05 -11.25
CA LEU A 275 -0.72 -12.46 -11.69
C LEU A 275 0.49 -13.24 -11.16
N MET A 276 1.70 -12.66 -11.20
CA MET A 276 2.89 -13.30 -10.64
C MET A 276 2.77 -13.52 -9.14
N GLN A 277 2.16 -12.58 -8.41
CA GLN A 277 1.87 -12.78 -6.99
C GLN A 277 0.84 -13.88 -6.76
N TYR A 278 -0.24 -13.92 -7.54
CA TYR A 278 -1.21 -15.01 -7.48
C TYR A 278 -0.57 -16.36 -7.77
N PHE A 279 0.35 -16.44 -8.72
CA PHE A 279 1.12 -17.67 -8.99
C PHE A 279 1.80 -18.18 -7.72
N LYS A 280 2.53 -17.30 -7.00
CA LYS A 280 3.22 -17.67 -5.76
C LYS A 280 2.25 -18.16 -4.68
N VAL A 281 1.17 -17.40 -4.45
CA VAL A 281 0.22 -17.69 -3.37
C VAL A 281 -0.60 -18.95 -3.67
N LEU A 282 -1.12 -19.10 -4.88
CA LEU A 282 -1.88 -20.30 -5.28
C LEU A 282 -1.03 -21.57 -5.18
N ARG A 283 0.26 -21.50 -5.57
CA ARG A 283 1.19 -22.61 -5.36
C ARG A 283 1.42 -22.89 -3.87
N ALA A 284 1.52 -21.85 -3.05
CA ALA A 284 1.64 -21.97 -1.60
C ALA A 284 0.36 -22.52 -0.94
N GLU A 285 -0.82 -22.35 -1.53
CA GLU A 285 -2.07 -22.94 -1.04
C GLU A 285 -2.31 -24.37 -1.57
N GLY A 286 -1.59 -24.80 -2.61
CA GLY A 286 -1.60 -26.18 -3.13
C GLY A 286 -2.24 -26.34 -4.51
N CYS A 287 -2.56 -25.24 -5.18
CA CYS A 287 -2.91 -25.24 -6.59
C CYS A 287 -1.67 -25.41 -7.48
N VAL A 288 -1.90 -25.69 -8.75
CA VAL A 288 -0.91 -25.79 -9.82
C VAL A 288 -1.20 -24.70 -10.86
N PRO A 289 -0.72 -23.46 -10.62
CA PRO A 289 -0.95 -22.34 -11.52
C PRO A 289 -0.08 -22.45 -12.79
N VAL A 290 -0.59 -21.95 -13.91
CA VAL A 290 0.15 -21.81 -15.17
C VAL A 290 0.00 -20.37 -15.65
N TYR A 291 1.11 -19.66 -15.84
CA TYR A 291 1.11 -18.31 -16.39
C TYR A 291 1.17 -18.35 -17.93
N PHE A 292 0.45 -17.47 -18.61
CA PHE A 292 0.52 -17.37 -20.07
C PHE A 292 0.37 -15.93 -20.52
N ASP A 293 1.41 -15.35 -21.11
CA ASP A 293 1.33 -14.03 -21.75
C ASP A 293 0.80 -14.16 -23.17
N ALA A 294 -0.37 -13.56 -23.43
CA ALA A 294 -1.02 -13.58 -24.74
C ALA A 294 -0.49 -12.51 -25.69
N ALA A 295 0.39 -11.61 -25.23
CA ALA A 295 0.91 -10.50 -26.02
C ALA A 295 1.65 -10.99 -27.27
N GLY A 296 1.21 -10.50 -28.44
CA GLY A 296 1.85 -10.82 -29.72
C GLY A 296 1.66 -12.25 -30.22
N VAL A 297 0.89 -13.09 -29.51
CA VAL A 297 0.63 -14.48 -29.90
C VAL A 297 -0.43 -14.53 -31.00
N SER A 298 -0.24 -15.47 -31.94
CA SER A 298 -1.22 -15.80 -32.97
C SER A 298 -1.65 -17.26 -32.83
N PHE A 299 -2.97 -17.47 -32.84
CA PHE A 299 -3.61 -18.78 -32.82
C PHE A 299 -4.40 -18.95 -34.11
N LYS A 300 -4.42 -20.16 -34.67
CA LYS A 300 -5.25 -20.49 -35.84
C LYS A 300 -6.28 -21.58 -35.52
N THR A 301 -6.07 -22.35 -34.46
CA THR A 301 -6.91 -23.50 -34.06
C THR A 301 -6.88 -23.73 -32.54
N LYS A 302 -7.79 -24.56 -32.02
CA LYS A 302 -7.77 -25.04 -30.63
C LYS A 302 -6.51 -25.85 -30.30
N ALA A 303 -6.01 -26.64 -31.27
CA ALA A 303 -4.76 -27.38 -31.14
C ALA A 303 -3.55 -26.45 -30.98
N ASP A 304 -3.59 -25.25 -31.59
CA ASP A 304 -2.55 -24.25 -31.38
C ASP A 304 -2.60 -23.70 -29.95
N ALA A 305 -3.78 -23.49 -29.38
CA ALA A 305 -3.94 -23.04 -28.00
C ALA A 305 -3.37 -24.07 -27.00
N GLU A 306 -3.72 -25.34 -27.18
CA GLU A 306 -3.17 -26.46 -26.40
C GLU A 306 -1.65 -26.53 -26.49
N LYS A 307 -1.10 -26.48 -27.71
CA LYS A 307 0.35 -26.49 -27.94
C LYS A 307 1.06 -25.32 -27.26
N ARG A 308 0.50 -24.11 -27.34
CA ARG A 308 1.09 -22.90 -26.75
C ARG A 308 1.06 -22.92 -25.23
N ILE A 309 -0.03 -23.40 -24.64
CA ILE A 309 -0.12 -23.59 -23.19
C ILE A 309 0.85 -24.69 -22.75
N GLY A 310 0.96 -25.79 -23.49
CA GLY A 310 1.97 -26.83 -23.24
C GLY A 310 3.41 -26.30 -23.28
N GLN A 311 3.71 -25.40 -24.23
CA GLN A 311 5.00 -24.70 -24.27
C GLN A 311 5.24 -23.82 -23.04
N ALA A 312 4.21 -23.11 -22.56
CA ALA A 312 4.30 -22.30 -21.36
C ALA A 312 4.52 -23.16 -20.10
N ILE A 313 3.84 -24.30 -19.98
CA ILE A 313 4.09 -25.27 -18.91
C ILE A 313 5.54 -25.75 -18.96
N ALA A 314 6.04 -26.09 -20.16
CA ALA A 314 7.41 -26.55 -20.36
C ALA A 314 8.48 -25.51 -20.01
N SER A 315 8.19 -24.22 -20.14
CA SER A 315 9.10 -23.16 -19.70
C SER A 315 9.04 -22.90 -18.19
N GLN A 316 7.93 -23.24 -17.54
CA GLN A 316 7.67 -22.93 -16.13
C GLN A 316 8.07 -24.04 -15.17
N TYR A 317 7.88 -25.30 -15.57
CA TYR A 317 8.05 -26.48 -14.73
C TYR A 317 9.13 -27.41 -15.27
N ILE A 318 9.96 -27.96 -14.38
CA ILE A 318 11.01 -28.94 -14.74
C ILE A 318 10.38 -30.22 -15.31
N HIS A 319 9.21 -30.61 -14.79
CA HIS A 319 8.47 -31.79 -15.22
C HIS A 319 7.07 -31.43 -15.71
N PRO A 320 6.92 -31.04 -16.99
CA PRO A 320 5.64 -30.61 -17.55
C PRO A 320 4.54 -31.67 -17.48
N ASP A 321 4.91 -32.94 -17.62
CA ASP A 321 3.99 -34.08 -17.49
C ASP A 321 3.36 -34.19 -16.10
N ALA A 322 4.02 -33.66 -15.06
CA ALA A 322 3.46 -33.60 -13.71
C ALA A 322 2.24 -32.67 -13.64
N VAL A 323 2.34 -31.52 -14.32
CA VAL A 323 1.26 -30.53 -14.42
C VAL A 323 0.10 -31.11 -15.22
N LEU A 324 0.37 -31.74 -16.36
CA LEU A 324 -0.66 -32.34 -17.22
C LEU A 324 -1.40 -33.51 -16.56
N CYS A 325 -0.77 -34.21 -15.62
CA CYS A 325 -1.39 -35.29 -14.83
C CYS A 325 -2.03 -34.81 -13.52
N SER A 326 -1.99 -33.50 -13.20
CA SER A 326 -2.56 -32.97 -11.98
C SER A 326 -4.10 -32.96 -12.03
N PRO A 327 -4.80 -33.13 -10.87
CA PRO A 327 -6.25 -33.00 -10.81
C PRO A 327 -6.72 -31.64 -11.34
N LYS A 328 -7.80 -31.64 -12.13
CA LYS A 328 -8.34 -30.44 -12.78
C LYS A 328 -8.70 -29.36 -11.75
N GLU A 329 -9.19 -29.78 -10.59
CA GLU A 329 -9.59 -28.93 -9.46
C GLU A 329 -8.42 -28.08 -8.94
N LYS A 330 -7.18 -28.56 -9.13
CA LYS A 330 -5.96 -27.86 -8.70
C LYS A 330 -5.37 -26.97 -9.80
N LEU A 331 -5.77 -27.14 -11.06
CA LEU A 331 -5.22 -26.42 -12.19
C LEU A 331 -5.84 -25.01 -12.30
N VAL A 332 -4.97 -23.98 -12.28
CA VAL A 332 -5.38 -22.58 -12.45
C VAL A 332 -4.61 -21.95 -13.61
N LEU A 333 -5.31 -21.29 -14.54
CA LEU A 333 -4.66 -20.55 -15.63
C LEU A 333 -4.64 -19.05 -15.33
N LEU A 334 -3.47 -18.44 -15.40
CA LEU A 334 -3.23 -17.00 -15.26
C LEU A 334 -2.87 -16.44 -16.64
N LEU A 335 -3.86 -15.86 -17.32
CA LEU A 335 -3.79 -15.40 -18.70
C LEU A 335 -3.57 -13.88 -18.75
N ASP A 336 -2.38 -13.44 -19.16
CA ASP A 336 -1.99 -12.04 -19.19
C ASP A 336 -2.18 -11.39 -20.58
N ASN A 337 -2.46 -10.08 -20.60
CA ASN A 337 -2.51 -9.24 -21.81
C ASN A 337 -3.42 -9.77 -22.93
N VAL A 338 -4.65 -10.19 -22.63
CA VAL A 338 -5.56 -10.70 -23.68
C VAL A 338 -5.92 -9.64 -24.72
N ASP A 339 -5.77 -8.37 -24.37
CA ASP A 339 -5.94 -7.21 -25.26
C ASP A 339 -4.85 -7.08 -26.33
N ARG A 340 -3.72 -7.77 -26.17
CA ARG A 340 -2.53 -7.67 -27.05
C ARG A 340 -2.37 -8.84 -28.01
N ILE A 341 -3.40 -9.65 -28.19
CA ILE A 341 -3.40 -10.78 -29.13
C ILE A 341 -3.37 -10.25 -30.57
N LYS A 342 -2.44 -10.73 -31.40
CA LYS A 342 -2.25 -10.28 -32.80
C LYS A 342 -3.25 -10.89 -33.81
N ALA A 343 -4.12 -11.81 -33.38
CA ALA A 343 -4.91 -12.68 -34.27
C ALA A 343 -6.35 -12.18 -34.48
N SER A 344 -7.05 -12.71 -35.50
CA SER A 344 -8.44 -12.34 -35.78
C SER A 344 -9.37 -12.62 -34.59
N GLN A 345 -10.40 -11.79 -34.48
CA GLN A 345 -11.26 -11.67 -33.30
C GLN A 345 -11.93 -12.99 -32.82
N SER A 346 -12.00 -14.03 -33.67
CA SER A 346 -12.55 -15.36 -33.38
C SER A 346 -11.64 -16.30 -32.58
N PHE A 347 -10.40 -15.91 -32.23
CA PHE A 347 -9.44 -16.80 -31.57
C PHE A 347 -9.43 -16.74 -30.04
N LEU A 348 -9.80 -15.60 -29.46
CA LEU A 348 -9.90 -15.47 -28.01
C LEU A 348 -10.96 -16.44 -27.45
N SER A 349 -12.06 -16.64 -28.18
CA SER A 349 -13.10 -17.60 -27.80
C SER A 349 -12.56 -19.04 -27.73
N HIS A 350 -11.72 -19.47 -28.67
CA HIS A 350 -11.11 -20.82 -28.64
C HIS A 350 -10.11 -21.01 -27.50
N LEU A 351 -9.31 -19.98 -27.19
CA LEU A 351 -8.39 -20.00 -26.05
C LEU A 351 -9.16 -20.09 -24.73
N LEU A 352 -10.18 -19.26 -24.56
CA LEU A 352 -11.05 -19.28 -23.38
C LEU A 352 -11.84 -20.59 -23.27
N GLU A 353 -12.31 -21.16 -24.39
CA GLU A 353 -12.98 -22.45 -24.40
C GLU A 353 -12.03 -23.58 -23.97
N TYR A 354 -10.80 -23.61 -24.46
CA TYR A 354 -9.78 -24.56 -24.00
C TYR A 354 -9.49 -24.38 -22.51
N ALA A 355 -9.23 -23.14 -22.08
CA ALA A 355 -8.95 -22.80 -20.68
C ALA A 355 -10.09 -23.24 -19.76
N ASN A 356 -11.34 -22.95 -20.14
CA ASN A 356 -12.53 -23.33 -19.38
C ASN A 356 -12.70 -24.85 -19.20
N ASN A 357 -12.23 -25.63 -20.17
CA ASN A 357 -12.34 -27.08 -20.16
C ASN A 357 -11.24 -27.75 -19.34
N GLN A 358 -10.02 -27.20 -19.32
CA GLN A 358 -8.85 -27.82 -18.69
C GLN A 358 -8.51 -27.29 -17.30
N PHE A 359 -8.90 -26.06 -16.97
CA PHE A 359 -8.55 -25.41 -15.71
C PHE A 359 -9.82 -25.14 -14.89
N ALA A 360 -9.73 -25.37 -13.57
CA ALA A 360 -10.79 -25.01 -12.64
C ALA A 360 -10.85 -23.49 -12.47
N GLY A 361 -9.73 -22.87 -12.08
CA GLY A 361 -9.60 -21.42 -11.95
C GLY A 361 -9.06 -20.76 -13.23
N LEU A 362 -9.51 -19.55 -13.53
CA LEU A 362 -9.02 -18.74 -14.65
C LEU A 362 -8.97 -17.27 -14.24
N VAL A 363 -7.83 -16.61 -14.44
CA VAL A 363 -7.71 -15.15 -14.29
C VAL A 363 -7.19 -14.58 -15.59
N CYS A 364 -7.97 -13.70 -16.22
CA CYS A 364 -7.59 -13.00 -17.44
C CYS A 364 -7.27 -11.53 -17.10
N THR A 365 -6.28 -10.93 -17.73
CA THR A 365 -6.04 -9.47 -17.64
C THR A 365 -6.21 -8.79 -18.99
N SER A 366 -6.78 -7.59 -18.99
CA SER A 366 -6.90 -6.74 -20.18
C SER A 366 -6.75 -5.25 -19.87
N ASP A 367 -6.52 -4.44 -20.89
CA ASP A 367 -6.68 -3.00 -20.80
C ASP A 367 -8.16 -2.61 -20.56
N LYS A 368 -8.38 -1.55 -19.77
CA LYS A 368 -9.72 -1.04 -19.45
C LYS A 368 -10.55 -0.69 -20.70
N GLN A 369 -9.91 -0.25 -21.78
CA GLN A 369 -10.59 0.14 -23.02
C GLN A 369 -10.87 -1.03 -23.96
N PHE A 370 -10.42 -2.24 -23.61
CA PHE A 370 -10.49 -3.39 -24.50
C PHE A 370 -11.93 -3.76 -24.91
N GLU A 371 -12.87 -3.72 -23.97
CA GLU A 371 -14.29 -4.02 -24.22
C GLU A 371 -14.97 -3.03 -25.17
N TYR A 372 -14.52 -1.76 -25.17
CA TYR A 372 -15.13 -0.67 -25.94
C TYR A 372 -14.51 -0.46 -27.32
N SER A 373 -13.39 -1.13 -27.60
CA SER A 373 -12.58 -0.88 -28.80
C SER A 373 -13.29 -1.23 -30.11
N GLY A 374 -14.44 -1.92 -30.09
CA GLY A 374 -15.10 -2.45 -31.30
C GLY A 374 -14.27 -3.53 -32.00
N LEU A 375 -13.12 -3.93 -31.40
CA LEU A 375 -12.17 -4.90 -31.92
C LEU A 375 -12.44 -6.33 -31.41
N LEU A 376 -13.53 -6.56 -30.68
CA LEU A 376 -13.94 -7.86 -30.18
C LEU A 376 -15.00 -8.51 -31.06
N SER A 377 -14.85 -9.80 -31.38
CA SER A 377 -15.92 -10.54 -32.05
C SER A 377 -17.06 -10.77 -31.06
N ARG A 378 -18.25 -11.02 -31.58
CA ARG A 378 -19.42 -11.36 -30.76
C ARG A 378 -19.16 -12.57 -29.88
N GLU A 379 -18.47 -13.58 -30.40
CA GLU A 379 -18.12 -14.82 -29.70
C GLU A 379 -17.09 -14.58 -28.59
N ALA A 380 -16.09 -13.72 -28.84
CA ALA A 380 -15.11 -13.35 -27.83
C ALA A 380 -15.73 -12.53 -26.70
N ALA A 381 -16.61 -11.58 -27.04
CA ALA A 381 -17.35 -10.79 -26.06
C ALA A 381 -18.27 -11.66 -25.18
N GLU A 382 -18.95 -12.65 -25.78
CA GLU A 382 -19.79 -13.62 -25.05
C GLU A 382 -18.96 -14.57 -24.16
N ALA A 383 -17.74 -14.93 -24.58
CA ALA A 383 -16.86 -15.73 -23.75
C ALA A 383 -16.33 -14.95 -22.54
N LEU A 384 -16.01 -13.65 -22.72
CA LEU A 384 -15.55 -12.76 -21.65
C LEU A 384 -16.68 -12.40 -20.68
N SER A 385 -17.91 -12.21 -21.15
CA SER A 385 -19.05 -11.86 -20.28
C SER A 385 -19.45 -12.95 -19.27
N LYS A 386 -18.92 -14.16 -19.43
CA LYS A 386 -19.07 -15.27 -18.47
C LYS A 386 -18.09 -15.19 -17.30
N LEU A 387 -17.07 -14.33 -17.39
CA LEU A 387 -16.10 -14.08 -16.33
C LEU A 387 -16.64 -12.99 -15.39
N LYS A 388 -16.29 -13.07 -14.11
CA LYS A 388 -16.58 -11.97 -13.19
C LYS A 388 -15.59 -10.83 -13.44
N ASN A 389 -16.12 -9.64 -13.68
CA ASN A 389 -15.33 -8.46 -14.05
C ASN A 389 -14.90 -7.67 -12.81
N TYR A 390 -13.59 -7.45 -12.69
CA TYR A 390 -12.98 -6.62 -11.66
C TYR A 390 -12.12 -5.54 -12.33
N GLU A 391 -12.33 -4.28 -11.96
CA GLU A 391 -11.51 -3.16 -12.40
C GLU A 391 -10.44 -2.86 -11.35
N LEU A 392 -9.18 -2.89 -11.75
CA LEU A 392 -8.04 -2.55 -10.90
C LEU A 392 -7.91 -1.04 -10.73
N LEU A 393 -7.98 -0.59 -9.48
CA LEU A 393 -7.98 0.83 -9.13
C LEU A 393 -6.55 1.37 -9.02
N ARG A 394 -6.46 2.69 -9.15
CA ARG A 394 -5.23 3.44 -8.84
C ARG A 394 -4.96 3.45 -7.33
N PHE A 395 -3.71 3.64 -6.94
CA PHE A 395 -3.32 3.64 -5.53
C PHE A 395 -3.82 4.89 -4.80
N GLY A 396 -4.83 4.72 -3.95
CA GLY A 396 -5.23 5.70 -2.95
C GLY A 396 -4.10 6.03 -1.96
N GLN A 397 -4.32 7.02 -1.10
CA GLN A 397 -3.44 7.39 0.01
C GLN A 397 -3.05 6.18 0.86
N LYS A 398 -3.99 5.25 1.14
CA LYS A 398 -3.71 4.04 1.92
C LYS A 398 -2.70 3.11 1.24
N LEU A 399 -2.91 2.78 -0.03
CA LEU A 399 -2.00 1.89 -0.77
C LEU A 399 -0.65 2.57 -1.07
N ARG A 400 -0.66 3.88 -1.34
CA ARG A 400 0.57 4.68 -1.45
C ARG A 400 1.40 4.60 -0.18
N HIS A 401 0.77 4.76 0.98
CA HIS A 401 1.45 4.64 2.27
C HIS A 401 2.08 3.26 2.46
N ARG A 402 1.33 2.20 2.18
CA ARG A 402 1.85 0.83 2.29
C ARG A 402 3.08 0.61 1.40
N LEU A 403 3.02 1.10 0.16
CA LEU A 403 4.14 0.99 -0.78
C LEU A 403 5.36 1.79 -0.31
N ILE A 404 5.16 3.04 0.12
CA ILE A 404 6.23 3.92 0.63
C ILE A 404 6.83 3.34 1.91
N LYS A 405 6.01 2.85 2.83
CA LYS A 405 6.46 2.22 4.08
C LYS A 405 7.28 0.97 3.82
N LYS A 406 6.86 0.11 2.89
CA LYS A 406 7.65 -1.05 2.44
C LYS A 406 8.99 -0.62 1.87
N TRP A 407 9.00 0.36 0.98
CA TRP A 407 10.21 0.91 0.40
C TRP A 407 11.17 1.47 1.45
N CYS A 408 10.69 2.34 2.34
CA CYS A 408 11.51 2.92 3.41
C CYS A 408 12.07 1.85 4.36
N ALA A 409 11.31 0.80 4.63
CA ALA A 409 11.73 -0.31 5.50
C ALA A 409 12.83 -1.21 4.91
N LEU A 410 13.19 -1.04 3.63
CA LEU A 410 14.34 -1.73 3.03
C LEU A 410 15.69 -1.18 3.51
N SER A 411 15.68 0.01 4.11
CA SER A 411 16.85 0.63 4.70
C SER A 411 17.09 0.17 6.13
N ASP A 412 18.32 0.36 6.62
CA ASP A 412 18.61 0.13 8.04
C ASP A 412 17.96 1.22 8.89
N ILE A 413 17.01 0.84 9.75
CA ILE A 413 16.23 1.76 10.59
C ILE A 413 16.36 1.35 12.05
N ALA A 414 16.84 2.29 12.88
CA ALA A 414 17.08 2.07 14.30
C ALA A 414 15.79 1.97 15.13
N THR A 415 14.81 2.86 14.88
CA THR A 415 13.56 2.91 15.65
C THR A 415 12.31 3.10 14.78
N LYS A 416 11.14 2.75 15.31
CA LYS A 416 9.86 3.00 14.62
C LYS A 416 9.59 4.49 14.38
N ALA A 417 10.05 5.37 15.27
CA ALA A 417 9.93 6.81 15.09
C ALA A 417 10.78 7.31 13.90
N ASP A 418 11.96 6.72 13.68
CA ASP A 418 12.79 7.01 12.51
C ASP A 418 12.12 6.53 11.21
N LEU A 419 11.44 5.37 11.25
CA LEU A 419 10.63 4.91 10.13
C LEU A 419 9.47 5.88 9.84
N ASP A 420 8.73 6.32 10.88
CA ASP A 420 7.64 7.28 10.71
C ASP A 420 8.14 8.58 10.06
N GLN A 421 9.29 9.10 10.51
CA GLN A 421 9.91 10.30 9.93
C GLN A 421 10.25 10.09 8.45
N ARG A 422 10.93 8.99 8.11
CA ARG A 422 11.32 8.71 6.73
C ARG A 422 10.10 8.53 5.82
N VAL A 423 9.08 7.80 6.29
CA VAL A 423 7.83 7.60 5.55
C VAL A 423 7.11 8.93 5.35
N TYR A 424 7.03 9.78 6.37
CA TYR A 424 6.42 11.10 6.26
C TYR A 424 7.14 11.99 5.24
N ASP A 425 8.47 12.01 5.24
CA ASP A 425 9.24 12.82 4.30
C ASP A 425 9.04 12.34 2.85
N SER A 426 9.11 11.03 2.61
CA SER A 426 8.85 10.43 1.30
C SER A 426 7.39 10.65 0.86
N GLU A 427 6.42 10.48 1.75
CA GLU A 427 5.01 10.74 1.45
C GLU A 427 4.73 12.21 1.16
N SER A 428 5.28 13.13 1.95
CA SER A 428 5.09 14.57 1.75
C SER A 428 5.60 15.01 0.37
N LEU A 429 6.77 14.49 -0.02
CA LEU A 429 7.34 14.67 -1.36
C LEU A 429 6.43 14.09 -2.45
N ILE A 430 6.03 12.82 -2.31
CA ILE A 430 5.24 12.11 -3.32
C ILE A 430 3.83 12.69 -3.43
N ASN A 431 3.19 13.04 -2.33
CA ASN A 431 1.86 13.64 -2.32
C ASN A 431 1.87 15.05 -2.91
N SER A 432 2.98 15.78 -2.81
CA SER A 432 3.11 17.08 -3.47
C SER A 432 3.18 16.95 -5.00
N VAL A 433 3.75 15.87 -5.52
CA VAL A 433 3.90 15.59 -6.97
C VAL A 433 2.68 14.84 -7.54
N ILE A 434 2.24 13.77 -6.88
CA ILE A 434 1.14 12.89 -7.32
C ILE A 434 -0.22 13.39 -6.83
N GLY A 435 -0.31 13.88 -5.59
CA GLY A 435 -1.57 14.14 -4.88
C GLY A 435 -2.47 15.22 -5.47
N LYS A 436 -2.02 15.94 -6.51
CA LYS A 436 -2.84 16.86 -7.31
C LYS A 436 -3.61 16.17 -8.46
N LYS A 437 -3.59 14.83 -8.51
CA LYS A 437 -4.20 14.02 -9.61
C LYS A 437 -3.61 14.37 -10.99
N LEU A 438 -2.37 14.89 -11.01
CA LEU A 438 -1.66 15.33 -12.20
C LEU A 438 -0.86 14.18 -12.82
N VAL A 439 -0.07 13.50 -11.99
CA VAL A 439 0.62 12.25 -12.33
C VAL A 439 -0.32 11.08 -12.01
N PRO A 440 -0.39 10.05 -12.87
CA PRO A 440 -1.16 8.85 -12.56
C PRO A 440 -0.71 8.22 -11.24
N GLU A 441 -1.67 7.92 -10.36
CA GLU A 441 -1.48 7.22 -9.08
C GLU A 441 -1.19 5.72 -9.29
N LEU A 442 -0.26 5.39 -10.20
CA LEU A 442 0.13 4.02 -10.51
C LEU A 442 1.43 3.63 -9.77
N PRO A 443 1.58 2.36 -9.37
CA PRO A 443 2.72 1.90 -8.55
C PRO A 443 4.08 2.26 -9.13
N ILE A 444 4.26 2.11 -10.46
CA ILE A 444 5.54 2.36 -11.11
C ILE A 444 5.98 3.82 -11.01
N TYR A 445 5.05 4.78 -11.08
CA TYR A 445 5.40 6.19 -10.97
C TYR A 445 5.82 6.55 -9.54
N ILE A 446 5.15 5.97 -8.54
CA ILE A 446 5.52 6.12 -7.13
C ILE A 446 6.93 5.58 -6.89
N LEU A 447 7.23 4.38 -7.40
CA LEU A 447 8.55 3.75 -7.27
C LEU A 447 9.66 4.55 -7.96
N ILE A 448 9.39 5.08 -9.16
CA ILE A 448 10.36 5.93 -9.87
C ILE A 448 10.67 7.21 -9.07
N LEU A 449 9.66 7.83 -8.45
CA LEU A 449 9.85 9.01 -7.61
C LEU A 449 10.60 8.69 -6.32
N LEU A 450 10.27 7.57 -5.67
CA LEU A 450 10.98 7.06 -4.49
C LEU A 450 12.46 6.85 -4.80
N GLN A 451 12.77 6.08 -5.84
CA GLN A 451 14.14 5.83 -6.29
C GLN A 451 14.88 7.15 -6.59
N SER A 452 14.26 8.07 -7.33
CA SER A 452 14.85 9.37 -7.65
C SER A 452 15.19 10.18 -6.40
N SER A 453 14.30 10.16 -5.40
CA SER A 453 14.49 10.86 -4.13
C SER A 453 15.68 10.33 -3.30
N GLU A 454 15.99 9.05 -3.42
CA GLU A 454 17.09 8.42 -2.68
C GLU A 454 18.44 8.56 -3.38
N GLN A 455 18.50 8.32 -4.69
CA GLN A 455 19.72 8.43 -5.48
C GLN A 455 20.33 9.85 -5.45
N HIS A 456 19.50 10.87 -5.22
CA HIS A 456 19.89 12.28 -5.24
C HIS A 456 19.91 12.93 -3.85
N ARG A 457 20.09 12.14 -2.77
CA ARG A 457 20.44 12.68 -1.44
C ARG A 457 21.72 13.55 -1.45
N HIS A 458 22.45 13.62 -2.56
CA HIS A 458 23.69 14.41 -2.73
C HIS A 458 23.71 15.41 -3.91
N GLY A 459 22.58 15.80 -4.56
CA GLY A 459 22.64 16.88 -5.58
C GLY A 459 21.34 17.31 -6.27
N ASP A 460 21.24 18.62 -6.53
CA ASP A 460 20.33 19.46 -7.36
C ASP A 460 18.81 19.23 -7.38
N ILE A 461 18.31 17.98 -7.36
CA ILE A 461 16.86 17.70 -7.45
C ILE A 461 16.12 18.13 -6.17
N GLN A 462 16.78 18.14 -5.01
CA GLN A 462 16.20 18.67 -3.77
C GLN A 462 16.09 20.22 -3.76
N ASN A 463 16.79 20.91 -4.67
CA ASN A 463 16.89 22.38 -4.66
C ASN A 463 16.02 23.07 -5.71
N GLY A 464 15.58 22.37 -6.78
CA GLY A 464 14.85 23.01 -7.89
C GLY A 464 13.33 22.79 -7.94
N GLY A 465 12.71 22.53 -6.79
CA GLY A 465 11.25 22.34 -6.69
C GLY A 465 10.71 21.09 -7.38
N TYR A 466 9.40 20.84 -7.23
CA TYR A 466 8.77 19.61 -7.75
C TYR A 466 8.82 19.46 -9.28
N GLY A 467 9.08 20.54 -10.02
CA GLY A 467 9.23 20.57 -11.48
C GLY A 467 10.22 19.53 -12.03
N HIS A 468 11.31 19.27 -11.32
CA HIS A 468 12.34 18.31 -11.75
C HIS A 468 11.85 16.86 -11.77
N TYR A 469 10.92 16.48 -10.89
CA TYR A 469 10.37 15.12 -10.89
C TYR A 469 9.54 14.86 -12.14
N TYR A 470 8.70 15.82 -12.55
CA TYR A 470 7.95 15.73 -13.80
C TYR A 470 8.87 15.72 -15.01
N GLN A 471 9.89 16.58 -15.02
CA GLN A 471 10.91 16.59 -16.06
C GLN A 471 11.63 15.23 -16.16
N TYR A 472 11.99 14.64 -15.02
CA TYR A 472 12.65 13.33 -14.97
C TYR A 472 11.75 12.24 -15.56
N LEU A 473 10.46 12.20 -15.20
CA LEU A 473 9.51 11.25 -15.77
C LEU A 473 9.40 11.38 -17.31
N VAL A 474 9.31 12.61 -17.82
CA VAL A 474 9.24 12.85 -19.27
C VAL A 474 10.55 12.48 -19.97
N THR A 475 11.69 12.88 -19.43
CA THR A 475 13.02 12.54 -19.97
C THR A 475 13.25 11.03 -20.00
N LYS A 476 12.90 10.32 -18.92
CA LYS A 476 13.04 8.87 -18.84
C LYS A 476 12.19 8.18 -19.91
N SER A 477 10.92 8.56 -20.05
CA SER A 477 10.02 8.02 -21.09
C SER A 477 10.53 8.27 -22.51
N LEU A 478 11.12 9.45 -22.78
CA LEU A 478 11.73 9.75 -24.08
C LEU A 478 13.02 8.95 -24.32
N GLY A 479 13.84 8.77 -23.27
CA GLY A 479 15.06 7.96 -23.33
C GLY A 479 14.78 6.49 -23.63
N GLU A 480 13.73 5.91 -23.03
CA GLU A 480 13.29 4.52 -23.25
C GLU A 480 12.94 4.21 -24.72
N VAL A 481 12.53 5.23 -25.49
CA VAL A 481 12.22 5.08 -26.92
C VAL A 481 13.37 5.47 -27.86
N GLY A 482 14.53 5.83 -27.30
CA GLY A 482 15.76 6.08 -28.04
C GLY A 482 16.07 7.56 -28.32
N VAL A 483 15.39 8.52 -27.68
CA VAL A 483 15.73 9.95 -27.82
C VAL A 483 17.06 10.24 -27.13
N LYS A 484 17.97 10.89 -27.84
CA LYS A 484 19.31 11.21 -27.29
C LYS A 484 19.26 12.45 -26.38
N PRO A 485 20.10 12.53 -25.34
CA PRO A 485 20.15 13.70 -24.45
C PRO A 485 20.34 15.04 -25.17
N LEU A 486 21.13 15.07 -26.25
CA LEU A 486 21.39 16.27 -27.04
C LEU A 486 20.16 16.79 -27.81
N GLU A 487 19.18 15.92 -28.08
CA GLU A 487 17.96 16.26 -28.84
C GLU A 487 16.83 16.74 -27.91
N LEU A 488 16.92 16.48 -26.60
CA LEU A 488 15.83 16.74 -25.64
C LEU A 488 15.31 18.18 -25.67
N ASN A 489 16.18 19.16 -25.88
CA ASN A 489 15.76 20.57 -25.93
C ASN A 489 14.77 20.84 -27.07
N GLU A 490 15.00 20.22 -28.25
CA GLU A 490 14.11 20.35 -29.40
C GLU A 490 12.74 19.72 -29.10
N TYR A 491 12.72 18.48 -28.58
CA TYR A 491 11.48 17.81 -28.15
C TYR A 491 10.70 18.63 -27.14
N TYR A 492 11.39 19.23 -26.16
CA TYR A 492 10.74 20.03 -25.13
C TYR A 492 10.16 21.33 -25.68
N ASN A 493 10.84 21.98 -26.63
CA ASN A 493 10.30 23.16 -27.31
C ASN A 493 9.08 22.78 -28.15
N TYR A 494 9.15 21.68 -28.92
CA TYR A 494 8.02 21.18 -29.72
C TYR A 494 6.77 20.95 -28.86
N LEU A 495 6.93 20.24 -27.73
CA LEU A 495 5.84 19.94 -26.81
C LEU A 495 5.30 21.21 -26.11
N ALA A 496 6.17 22.17 -25.76
CA ALA A 496 5.76 23.46 -25.19
C ALA A 496 4.94 24.31 -26.18
N GLN A 497 5.34 24.36 -27.45
CA GLN A 497 4.56 25.06 -28.49
C GLN A 497 3.22 24.35 -28.73
N LEU A 498 3.22 23.01 -28.77
CA LEU A 498 2.01 22.20 -28.96
C LEU A 498 1.01 22.41 -27.81
N SER A 499 1.48 22.35 -26.56
CA SER A 499 0.62 22.58 -25.39
C SER A 499 0.02 23.98 -25.38
N TRP A 500 0.78 25.00 -25.80
CA TRP A 500 0.25 26.36 -25.90
C TRP A 500 -0.79 26.51 -27.00
N GLN A 501 -0.57 25.89 -28.17
CA GLN A 501 -1.55 25.88 -29.26
C GLN A 501 -2.89 25.32 -28.77
N MET A 502 -2.84 24.17 -28.10
CA MET A 502 -4.00 23.50 -27.50
C MET A 502 -4.67 24.32 -26.40
N LEU A 503 -3.88 24.92 -25.50
CA LEU A 503 -4.39 25.76 -24.41
C LEU A 503 -5.09 27.03 -24.94
N SER A 504 -4.44 27.74 -25.85
CA SER A 504 -4.95 29.01 -26.41
C SER A 504 -6.15 28.81 -27.33
N SER A 505 -6.25 27.68 -28.03
CA SER A 505 -7.44 27.31 -28.82
C SER A 505 -8.56 26.68 -27.98
N LYS A 506 -8.33 26.41 -26.68
CA LYS A 506 -9.22 25.66 -25.78
C LYS A 506 -9.57 24.26 -26.31
N GLN A 507 -8.63 23.61 -26.99
CA GLN A 507 -8.77 22.24 -27.51
C GLN A 507 -7.82 21.30 -26.77
N ARG A 508 -8.37 20.24 -26.17
CA ARG A 508 -7.59 19.22 -25.45
C ARG A 508 -7.10 18.07 -26.34
N GLU A 509 -7.57 18.03 -27.57
CA GLU A 509 -7.22 17.05 -28.56
C GLU A 509 -7.19 17.71 -29.94
N LEU A 510 -6.29 17.24 -30.79
CA LEU A 510 -6.12 17.74 -32.16
C LEU A 510 -6.23 16.58 -33.14
N ASP A 511 -6.95 16.80 -34.24
CA ASP A 511 -6.94 15.85 -35.35
C ASP A 511 -5.62 15.93 -36.13
N HIS A 512 -5.40 14.96 -37.02
CA HIS A 512 -4.20 14.93 -37.83
C HIS A 512 -4.02 16.20 -38.69
N THR A 513 -5.11 16.77 -39.20
CA THR A 513 -5.07 18.00 -40.03
C THR A 513 -4.53 19.19 -39.23
N SER A 514 -5.02 19.37 -38.00
CA SER A 514 -4.57 20.45 -37.12
C SER A 514 -3.12 20.26 -36.70
N LEU A 515 -2.67 19.01 -36.49
CA LEU A 515 -1.26 18.70 -36.22
C LEU A 515 -0.34 18.98 -37.41
N VAL A 516 -0.79 18.71 -38.64
CA VAL A 516 -0.04 19.07 -39.86
C VAL A 516 0.17 20.58 -39.92
N GLU A 517 -0.89 21.36 -39.67
CA GLU A 517 -0.78 22.82 -39.67
C GLU A 517 0.12 23.34 -38.55
N PHE A 518 -0.02 22.80 -37.32
CA PHE A 518 0.88 23.09 -36.21
C PHE A 518 2.34 22.78 -36.57
N ASN A 519 2.61 21.60 -37.13
CA ASN A 519 3.97 21.18 -37.48
C ASN A 519 4.58 22.06 -38.58
N ARG A 520 3.77 22.52 -39.53
CA ARG A 520 4.17 23.48 -40.56
C ARG A 520 4.60 24.82 -39.94
N VAL A 521 3.79 25.36 -39.02
CA VAL A 521 4.08 26.61 -38.31
C VAL A 521 5.32 26.48 -37.43
N PHE A 522 5.45 25.37 -36.69
CA PHE A 522 6.63 25.10 -35.87
C PHE A 522 7.90 24.98 -36.74
N SER A 523 7.83 24.20 -37.81
CA SER A 523 8.97 23.93 -38.70
C SER A 523 9.46 25.19 -39.43
N ALA A 524 8.56 26.11 -39.75
CA ALA A 524 8.91 27.40 -40.34
C ALA A 524 9.63 28.34 -39.37
N ARG A 525 9.42 28.19 -38.05
CA ARG A 525 9.92 29.10 -37.02
C ARG A 525 11.16 28.60 -36.29
N PHE A 526 11.32 27.28 -36.14
CA PHE A 526 12.36 26.69 -35.28
C PHE A 526 13.26 25.71 -36.04
N THR A 527 12.77 24.51 -36.33
CA THR A 527 13.52 23.47 -37.05
C THR A 527 12.55 22.51 -37.73
N THR A 528 12.97 21.92 -38.85
CA THR A 528 12.14 20.96 -39.60
C THR A 528 11.94 19.68 -38.80
N VAL A 529 10.68 19.28 -38.63
CA VAL A 529 10.28 18.06 -37.93
C VAL A 529 9.47 17.16 -38.87
N ASP A 530 9.90 15.90 -39.00
CA ASP A 530 9.10 14.83 -39.60
C ASP A 530 7.93 14.49 -38.67
N LEU A 531 6.71 14.83 -39.08
CA LEU A 531 5.52 14.70 -38.24
C LEU A 531 5.21 13.24 -37.91
N ASP A 532 5.22 12.36 -38.90
CA ASP A 532 4.82 10.96 -38.71
C ASP A 532 5.81 10.22 -37.80
N GLY A 533 7.11 10.41 -38.05
CA GLY A 533 8.17 9.89 -37.18
C GLY A 533 8.07 10.44 -35.75
N ARG A 534 7.79 11.75 -35.61
CA ARG A 534 7.62 12.40 -34.30
C ARG A 534 6.42 11.83 -33.54
N LEU A 535 5.26 11.71 -34.17
CA LEU A 535 4.05 11.17 -33.54
C LEU A 535 4.25 9.72 -33.13
N ALA A 536 4.82 8.88 -34.00
CA ALA A 536 5.09 7.47 -33.69
C ALA A 536 6.00 7.32 -32.45
N LEU A 537 7.02 8.17 -32.34
CA LEU A 537 7.91 8.18 -31.18
C LEU A 537 7.20 8.67 -29.91
N LEU A 538 6.46 9.79 -29.98
CA LEU A 538 5.74 10.35 -28.83
C LEU A 538 4.62 9.43 -28.30
N LEU A 539 3.97 8.66 -29.19
CA LEU A 539 3.00 7.62 -28.84
C LEU A 539 3.68 6.46 -28.10
N ARG A 540 4.81 5.97 -28.61
CA ARG A 540 5.60 4.93 -27.93
C ARG A 540 6.11 5.39 -26.57
N ALA A 541 6.50 6.66 -26.46
CA ALA A 541 6.97 7.26 -25.20
C ALA A 541 5.83 7.55 -24.22
N ARG A 542 4.56 7.40 -24.63
CA ARG A 542 3.37 7.81 -23.84
C ARG A 542 3.43 9.26 -23.39
N VAL A 543 3.96 10.11 -24.25
CA VAL A 543 3.86 11.56 -24.10
C VAL A 543 2.55 12.03 -24.74
N LEU A 544 2.23 11.45 -25.90
CA LEU A 544 0.93 11.60 -26.57
C LEU A 544 0.19 10.26 -26.59
N CYS A 545 -1.13 10.30 -26.62
CA CYS A 545 -1.99 9.17 -26.93
C CYS A 545 -2.86 9.49 -28.15
N LYS A 546 -3.41 8.45 -28.76
CA LYS A 546 -4.32 8.56 -29.90
C LYS A 546 -5.66 7.91 -29.52
N GLN A 547 -6.75 8.64 -29.68
CA GLN A 547 -8.11 8.16 -29.49
C GLN A 547 -8.90 8.39 -30.78
N GLY A 548 -9.22 7.32 -31.51
CA GLY A 548 -9.75 7.44 -32.87
C GLY A 548 -8.79 8.22 -33.77
N ASP A 549 -9.26 9.32 -34.36
CA ASP A 549 -8.50 10.21 -35.24
C ASP A 549 -7.84 11.40 -34.52
N TYR A 550 -8.01 11.49 -33.21
CA TYR A 550 -7.52 12.61 -32.40
C TYR A 550 -6.30 12.22 -31.58
N TYR A 551 -5.42 13.20 -31.36
CA TYR A 551 -4.22 13.11 -30.55
C TYR A 551 -4.32 14.04 -29.36
N ALA A 552 -3.95 13.54 -28.18
CA ALA A 552 -3.91 14.29 -26.95
C ALA A 552 -2.64 13.95 -26.16
N PHE A 553 -2.31 14.78 -25.17
CA PHE A 553 -1.27 14.41 -24.21
C PHE A 553 -1.75 13.22 -23.37
N SER A 554 -0.89 12.21 -23.20
CA SER A 554 -1.27 10.96 -22.52
C SER A 554 -1.71 11.20 -21.07
N TYR A 555 -1.11 12.21 -20.42
CA TYR A 555 -1.38 12.53 -19.02
C TYR A 555 -1.47 14.05 -18.80
N PRO A 556 -2.36 14.52 -17.91
CA PRO A 556 -2.52 15.95 -17.62
C PRO A 556 -1.23 16.65 -17.20
N TYR A 557 -0.39 16.02 -16.37
CA TYR A 557 0.86 16.65 -15.94
C TYR A 557 1.80 16.98 -17.11
N ILE A 558 1.84 16.15 -18.16
CA ILE A 558 2.72 16.39 -19.31
C ILE A 558 2.24 17.65 -20.03
N PHE A 559 0.93 17.75 -20.27
CA PHE A 559 0.32 18.92 -20.87
C PHE A 559 0.63 20.19 -20.06
N TYR A 560 0.32 20.18 -18.75
CA TYR A 560 0.47 21.38 -17.92
C TYR A 560 1.93 21.74 -17.64
N PHE A 561 2.83 20.76 -17.55
CA PHE A 561 4.28 21.00 -17.51
C PHE A 561 4.75 21.79 -18.72
N PHE A 562 4.40 21.32 -19.93
CA PHE A 562 4.80 22.02 -21.16
C PHE A 562 4.08 23.35 -21.36
N ALA A 563 2.83 23.48 -20.92
CA ALA A 563 2.10 24.76 -20.91
C ALA A 563 2.78 25.77 -19.99
N GLY A 564 3.11 25.38 -18.75
CA GLY A 564 3.86 26.20 -17.80
C GLY A 564 5.24 26.59 -18.34
N LYS A 565 5.94 25.66 -19.00
CA LYS A 565 7.22 25.94 -19.66
C LYS A 565 7.09 26.98 -20.78
N TYR A 566 6.05 26.90 -21.60
CA TYR A 566 5.79 27.91 -22.62
C TYR A 566 5.53 29.27 -21.98
N LEU A 567 4.63 29.33 -20.99
CA LEU A 567 4.25 30.56 -20.31
C LEU A 567 5.47 31.24 -19.68
N SER A 568 6.28 30.49 -18.93
CA SER A 568 7.53 30.96 -18.30
C SER A 568 8.46 31.63 -19.31
N ALA A 569 8.67 31.00 -20.46
CA ALA A 569 9.55 31.54 -21.52
C ALA A 569 8.96 32.77 -22.24
N ASN A 570 7.69 33.11 -22.03
CA ASN A 570 6.96 34.17 -22.75
C ASN A 570 6.29 35.20 -21.83
N LEU A 571 6.62 35.24 -20.53
CA LEU A 571 6.04 36.17 -19.53
C LEU A 571 6.26 37.65 -19.84
N SER A 572 7.18 38.01 -20.73
CA SER A 572 7.39 39.39 -21.18
C SER A 572 6.28 39.90 -22.12
N LYS A 573 5.44 39.02 -22.67
CA LYS A 573 4.37 39.39 -23.60
C LYS A 573 3.11 39.85 -22.85
N PRO A 574 2.51 41.01 -23.19
CA PRO A 574 1.31 41.52 -22.51
C PRO A 574 0.14 40.55 -22.51
N ASP A 575 -0.16 39.89 -23.63
CA ASP A 575 -1.28 38.95 -23.74
C ASP A 575 -1.09 37.72 -22.82
N ILE A 576 0.16 37.28 -22.65
CA ILE A 576 0.50 36.17 -21.75
C ILE A 576 0.33 36.59 -20.29
N ARG A 577 0.77 37.80 -19.93
CA ARG A 577 0.55 38.33 -18.57
C ARG A 577 -0.93 38.46 -18.24
N ALA A 578 -1.73 38.99 -19.17
CA ALA A 578 -3.18 39.10 -19.00
C ALA A 578 -3.85 37.72 -18.82
N TRP A 579 -3.40 36.71 -19.56
CA TRP A 579 -3.89 35.33 -19.40
C TRP A 579 -3.54 34.78 -18.00
N VAL A 580 -2.29 34.97 -17.55
CA VAL A 580 -1.84 34.51 -16.22
C VAL A 580 -2.61 35.19 -15.09
N GLU A 581 -2.82 36.52 -15.17
CA GLU A 581 -3.61 37.27 -14.19
C GLU A 581 -5.05 36.73 -14.11
N GLN A 582 -5.70 36.51 -15.26
CA GLN A 582 -7.03 35.93 -15.31
C GLN A 582 -7.09 34.51 -14.73
N ALA A 583 -6.07 33.69 -15.00
CA ALA A 583 -5.98 32.33 -14.48
C ALA A 583 -5.77 32.31 -12.96
N CYS A 584 -4.92 33.19 -12.41
CA CYS A 584 -4.75 33.36 -10.96
C CYS A 584 -6.06 33.74 -10.25
N GLY A 585 -6.90 34.59 -10.86
CA GLY A 585 -8.22 34.93 -10.30
C GLY A 585 -9.23 33.77 -10.28
N LYS A 586 -8.91 32.63 -10.90
CA LYS A 586 -9.80 31.48 -11.06
C LYS A 586 -9.10 30.16 -10.74
N LEU A 587 -8.26 30.13 -9.70
CA LEU A 587 -7.55 28.93 -9.24
C LEU A 587 -8.46 27.85 -8.63
N HIS A 588 -9.75 28.11 -8.40
CA HIS A 588 -10.73 27.06 -8.11
C HIS A 588 -10.99 26.17 -9.34
N ILE A 589 -10.76 26.68 -10.57
CA ILE A 589 -10.83 25.90 -11.80
C ILE A 589 -9.55 25.09 -11.93
N ARG A 590 -9.70 23.77 -12.06
CA ARG A 590 -8.58 22.83 -12.09
C ARG A 590 -7.54 23.16 -13.15
N GLU A 591 -7.95 23.41 -14.39
CA GLU A 591 -7.07 23.76 -15.51
C GLU A 591 -6.16 24.96 -15.21
N ASN A 592 -6.73 26.02 -14.61
CA ASN A 592 -5.98 27.21 -14.25
C ASN A 592 -5.01 26.90 -13.11
N SER A 593 -5.48 26.21 -12.07
CA SER A 593 -4.66 25.86 -10.90
C SER A 593 -3.44 25.00 -11.27
N ASP A 594 -3.64 24.02 -12.13
CA ASP A 594 -2.60 23.11 -12.59
C ASP A 594 -1.61 23.86 -13.50
N THR A 595 -2.10 24.70 -14.42
CA THR A 595 -1.22 25.48 -15.31
C THR A 595 -0.39 26.50 -14.54
N ILE A 596 -0.98 27.24 -13.59
CA ILE A 596 -0.27 28.22 -12.76
C ILE A 596 0.73 27.53 -11.84
N LEU A 597 0.38 26.37 -11.28
CA LEU A 597 1.34 25.59 -10.50
C LEU A 597 2.58 25.24 -11.34
N PHE A 598 2.41 24.71 -12.55
CA PHE A 598 3.55 24.38 -13.40
C PHE A 598 4.31 25.60 -13.89
N LEU A 599 3.63 26.72 -14.16
CA LEU A 599 4.30 28.00 -14.41
C LEU A 599 5.25 28.34 -13.26
N THR A 600 4.77 28.26 -12.02
CA THR A 600 5.59 28.51 -10.82
C THR A 600 6.68 27.47 -10.57
N HIS A 601 6.69 26.33 -11.27
CA HIS A 601 7.83 25.40 -11.26
C HIS A 601 8.90 25.77 -12.28
N HIS A 602 8.54 26.51 -13.33
CA HIS A 602 9.45 26.93 -14.40
C HIS A 602 9.98 28.35 -14.21
N THR A 603 9.34 29.17 -13.37
CA THR A 603 9.79 30.53 -13.04
C THR A 603 9.66 30.82 -11.54
N GLY A 604 10.58 31.62 -11.02
CA GLY A 604 10.52 32.21 -9.68
C GLY A 604 10.25 33.72 -9.71
N GLU A 605 9.72 34.27 -10.81
CA GLU A 605 9.44 35.72 -10.89
C GLU A 605 8.42 36.15 -9.82
N SER A 606 8.82 37.11 -8.96
CA SER A 606 7.99 37.63 -7.86
C SER A 606 6.62 38.10 -8.32
N TRP A 607 6.49 38.66 -9.54
CA TRP A 607 5.21 39.11 -10.10
C TRP A 607 4.13 38.00 -10.11
N VAL A 608 4.48 36.76 -10.49
CA VAL A 608 3.50 35.66 -10.51
C VAL A 608 3.04 35.33 -9.08
N ILE A 609 3.98 35.31 -8.14
CA ILE A 609 3.74 35.02 -6.72
C ILE A 609 2.87 36.12 -6.09
N GLU A 610 3.14 37.39 -6.43
CA GLU A 610 2.34 38.54 -6.03
C GLU A 610 0.89 38.44 -6.51
N GLN A 611 0.64 37.97 -7.75
CA GLN A 611 -0.73 37.76 -8.23
C GLN A 611 -1.47 36.70 -7.42
N ILE A 612 -0.79 35.58 -7.10
CA ILE A 612 -1.37 34.50 -6.27
C ILE A 612 -1.64 35.04 -4.85
N SER A 613 -0.70 35.77 -4.28
CA SER A 613 -0.84 36.39 -2.96
C SER A 613 -1.98 37.42 -2.92
N ALA A 614 -2.16 38.22 -3.98
CA ALA A 614 -3.23 39.20 -4.07
C ALA A 614 -4.62 38.53 -4.13
N VAL A 615 -4.75 37.42 -4.85
CA VAL A 615 -5.98 36.62 -4.90
C VAL A 615 -6.30 36.03 -3.52
N LEU A 616 -5.28 35.53 -2.81
CA LEU A 616 -5.46 35.01 -1.45
C LEU A 616 -5.90 36.12 -0.48
N ASN A 617 -5.28 37.29 -0.57
CA ASN A 617 -5.67 38.45 0.23
C ASN A 617 -7.10 38.90 -0.11
N GLY A 618 -7.54 38.83 -1.37
CA GLY A 618 -8.92 39.16 -1.76
C GLY A 618 -10.00 38.21 -1.21
N CYS A 619 -9.66 36.97 -0.82
CA CYS A 619 -10.63 36.01 -0.30
C CYS A 619 -11.09 36.39 1.12
N PHE A 620 -12.41 36.47 1.35
CA PHE A 620 -13.02 36.84 2.63
C PHE A 620 -12.48 38.15 3.24
N SER A 621 -12.16 39.14 2.39
CA SER A 621 -11.60 40.43 2.81
C SER A 621 -12.51 41.27 3.71
N ASP A 622 -13.81 40.99 3.73
CA ASP A 622 -14.78 41.67 4.59
C ASP A 622 -14.59 41.31 6.07
N PHE A 623 -13.96 40.17 6.36
CA PHE A 623 -13.66 39.72 7.70
C PHE A 623 -12.19 40.01 8.04
N LYS A 624 -11.93 40.37 9.30
CA LYS A 624 -10.57 40.40 9.83
C LYS A 624 -10.10 38.98 10.15
N PRO A 625 -8.79 38.68 10.18
CA PRO A 625 -8.33 37.37 10.62
C PRO A 625 -8.79 37.05 12.05
N MET A 626 -9.13 35.79 12.30
CA MET A 626 -9.37 35.28 13.65
C MET A 626 -8.07 35.33 14.48
N GLU A 627 -8.15 35.85 15.70
CA GLU A 627 -7.02 35.93 16.62
C GLU A 627 -7.06 34.84 17.71
N LEU A 628 -8.26 34.29 18.00
CA LEU A 628 -8.52 33.39 19.13
C LEU A 628 -8.21 34.01 20.50
N ASN A 629 -8.17 35.35 20.56
CA ASN A 629 -7.89 36.12 21.76
C ASN A 629 -9.14 36.48 22.58
N GLY A 630 -10.34 36.15 22.08
CA GLY A 630 -11.64 36.47 22.71
C GLY A 630 -12.79 36.64 21.72
N ASP A 631 -12.50 36.62 20.43
CA ASP A 631 -13.45 36.48 19.31
C ASP A 631 -14.33 35.22 19.39
N THR A 632 -13.95 34.21 20.18
CA THR A 632 -14.69 32.95 20.37
C THR A 632 -15.54 32.90 21.65
N ASN A 633 -15.68 34.01 22.40
CA ASN A 633 -16.41 34.06 23.66
C ASN A 633 -17.87 33.54 23.57
N ALA A 634 -18.57 33.80 22.47
CA ALA A 634 -19.94 33.32 22.25
C ALA A 634 -20.00 31.79 22.11
N ILE A 635 -18.96 31.18 21.54
CA ILE A 635 -18.82 29.73 21.38
C ILE A 635 -18.36 29.10 22.68
N ASP A 636 -17.40 29.73 23.37
CA ASP A 636 -16.95 29.29 24.70
C ASP A 636 -18.13 29.21 25.69
N ALA A 637 -19.11 30.13 25.59
CA ALA A 637 -20.32 30.13 26.40
C ALA A 637 -21.27 28.93 26.14
N LEU A 638 -21.04 28.12 25.11
CA LEU A 638 -21.80 26.89 24.87
C LEU A 638 -21.44 25.78 25.88
N VAL A 639 -20.28 25.87 26.54
CA VAL A 639 -19.77 24.85 27.46
C VAL A 639 -19.23 25.47 28.76
N ASP A 640 -19.37 24.74 29.88
CA ASP A 640 -18.92 25.25 31.19
C ASP A 640 -17.39 25.19 31.38
N SER A 641 -16.70 24.27 30.68
CA SER A 641 -15.24 24.16 30.68
C SER A 641 -14.74 23.25 29.55
N ALA A 642 -13.44 23.32 29.23
CA ALA A 642 -12.79 22.34 28.37
C ALA A 642 -12.82 20.95 29.02
N SER A 643 -13.52 20.00 28.40
CA SER A 643 -13.73 18.65 28.93
C SER A 643 -12.46 17.81 28.96
N GLN A 644 -12.34 16.91 29.95
CA GLN A 644 -11.35 15.84 29.92
C GLN A 644 -11.72 14.84 28.82
N LEU A 645 -10.80 14.62 27.88
CA LEU A 645 -11.00 13.71 26.76
C LEU A 645 -10.32 12.37 27.03
N VAL A 646 -11.06 11.29 26.84
CA VAL A 646 -10.57 9.92 26.83
C VAL A 646 -10.20 9.53 25.42
N ILE A 647 -9.03 8.93 25.30
CA ILE A 647 -8.49 8.47 24.04
C ILE A 647 -8.45 6.94 24.05
N GLU A 648 -9.01 6.34 23.01
CA GLU A 648 -8.71 4.96 22.63
C GLU A 648 -7.52 4.94 21.69
N MET A 649 -6.36 4.51 22.20
CA MET A 649 -5.16 4.33 21.41
C MET A 649 -5.18 2.93 20.78
N GLY A 650 -5.32 2.87 19.45
CA GLY A 650 -5.01 1.66 18.67
C GLY A 650 -3.51 1.54 18.39
N SER A 651 -3.12 0.56 17.57
CA SER A 651 -1.78 0.53 16.98
C SER A 651 -1.59 1.78 16.11
N VAL A 652 -0.42 2.42 16.21
CA VAL A 652 -0.05 3.56 15.36
C VAL A 652 -0.15 3.18 13.89
N GLU A 653 0.28 1.97 13.53
CA GLU A 653 0.20 1.45 12.17
C GLU A 653 -1.24 1.34 11.66
N GLU A 654 -2.16 0.81 12.47
CA GLU A 654 -3.58 0.74 12.10
C GLU A 654 -4.22 2.14 11.99
N ASN A 655 -3.86 3.05 12.89
CA ASN A 655 -4.34 4.43 12.89
C ASN A 655 -3.86 5.18 11.63
N GLN A 656 -2.58 5.00 11.25
CA GLN A 656 -1.98 5.55 10.05
C GLN A 656 -2.72 5.08 8.78
N GLU A 657 -3.05 3.80 8.68
CA GLU A 657 -3.81 3.27 7.53
C GLU A 657 -5.24 3.81 7.51
N ARG A 658 -5.94 3.80 8.65
CA ARG A 658 -7.32 4.27 8.78
C ARG A 658 -7.46 5.76 8.43
N TYR A 659 -6.50 6.58 8.86
CA TYR A 659 -6.48 8.01 8.55
C TYR A 659 -6.44 8.25 7.03
N ARG A 660 -5.63 7.46 6.31
CA ARG A 660 -5.49 7.58 4.85
C ARG A 660 -6.67 6.96 4.09
N GLU A 661 -7.30 5.92 4.63
CA GLU A 661 -8.53 5.34 4.10
C GLU A 661 -9.72 6.31 4.15
N LEU A 662 -9.81 7.10 5.23
CA LEU A 662 -10.76 8.22 5.31
C LEU A 662 -10.44 9.27 4.23
N GLY A 663 -9.16 9.60 4.06
CA GLY A 663 -8.70 10.50 2.99
C GLY A 663 -9.06 10.02 1.58
N ASP A 664 -8.98 8.71 1.34
CA ASP A 664 -9.40 8.09 0.07
C ASP A 664 -10.91 8.22 -0.16
N SER A 665 -11.71 8.01 0.88
CA SER A 665 -13.17 8.16 0.83
C SER A 665 -13.58 9.60 0.49
N VAL A 666 -12.95 10.60 1.12
CA VAL A 666 -13.19 12.03 0.82
C VAL A 666 -12.74 12.37 -0.61
N SER A 667 -11.60 11.85 -1.05
CA SER A 667 -11.06 12.11 -2.39
C SER A 667 -11.94 11.56 -3.51
N GLN A 668 -12.69 10.47 -3.24
CA GLN A 668 -13.70 9.92 -4.14
C GLN A 668 -14.93 10.83 -4.21
N MET A 669 -15.46 11.30 -3.07
CA MET A 669 -16.62 12.22 -3.05
C MET A 669 -16.34 13.52 -3.83
N GLN A 670 -15.12 14.06 -3.74
CA GLN A 670 -14.71 15.26 -4.49
C GLN A 670 -14.58 15.05 -6.01
N LYS A 671 -14.53 13.81 -6.53
CA LYS A 671 -14.47 13.58 -7.99
C LYS A 671 -15.80 13.90 -8.68
N ASP A 672 -16.90 13.84 -7.94
CA ASP A 672 -18.25 14.01 -8.46
C ASP A 672 -18.78 15.45 -8.27
N GLU A 673 -17.99 16.35 -7.66
CA GLU A 673 -18.35 17.76 -7.53
C GLU A 673 -18.10 18.52 -8.85
N PRO A 674 -19.11 19.18 -9.42
CA PRO A 674 -18.94 20.01 -10.61
C PRO A 674 -18.08 21.25 -10.29
N ASP A 675 -17.29 21.70 -11.27
CA ASP A 675 -16.64 23.01 -11.21
C ASP A 675 -17.72 24.10 -11.01
N LEU A 676 -17.78 24.69 -9.81
CA LEU A 676 -18.82 25.66 -9.44
C LEU A 676 -18.61 26.99 -10.17
N ASP A 677 -19.67 27.53 -10.78
CA ASP A 677 -19.64 28.85 -11.44
C ASP A 677 -19.62 29.97 -10.38
N PRO A 678 -18.60 30.86 -10.37
CA PRO A 678 -18.54 31.99 -9.45
C PRO A 678 -19.67 33.03 -9.63
N LYS A 679 -20.52 32.90 -10.65
CA LYS A 679 -21.75 33.71 -10.81
C LYS A 679 -22.96 33.20 -10.02
N ALA A 680 -22.85 32.05 -9.37
CA ALA A 680 -23.93 31.56 -8.51
C ALA A 680 -24.14 32.48 -7.30
N SER A 681 -25.37 32.62 -6.82
CA SER A 681 -25.71 33.39 -5.61
C SER A 681 -25.92 32.46 -4.41
N GLY A 682 -25.74 33.00 -3.19
CA GLY A 682 -25.96 32.24 -1.95
C GLY A 682 -24.84 31.24 -1.64
N GLU A 683 -25.22 30.04 -1.20
CA GLU A 683 -24.31 28.99 -0.70
C GLU A 683 -23.24 28.55 -1.72
N LEU A 684 -23.60 28.50 -3.00
CA LEU A 684 -22.68 28.15 -4.09
C LEU A 684 -21.53 29.16 -4.24
N ALA A 685 -21.79 30.45 -3.98
CA ALA A 685 -20.77 31.49 -4.03
C ALA A 685 -19.75 31.31 -2.90
N PHE A 686 -20.24 30.98 -1.69
CA PHE A 686 -19.41 30.69 -0.53
C PHE A 686 -18.53 29.45 -0.80
N MET A 687 -19.09 28.36 -1.32
CA MET A 687 -18.33 27.15 -1.67
C MET A 687 -17.25 27.43 -2.72
N ALA A 688 -17.56 28.21 -3.77
CA ALA A 688 -16.58 28.59 -4.78
C ALA A 688 -15.44 29.46 -4.19
N GLN A 689 -15.78 30.43 -3.33
CA GLN A 689 -14.80 31.28 -2.65
C GLN A 689 -13.95 30.50 -1.65
N TRP A 690 -14.54 29.54 -0.93
CA TRP A 690 -13.85 28.61 -0.04
C TRP A 690 -12.86 27.73 -0.80
N ASN A 691 -13.29 27.15 -1.93
CA ASN A 691 -12.42 26.34 -2.78
C ASN A 691 -11.27 27.17 -3.38
N LEU A 692 -11.55 28.40 -3.82
CA LEU A 692 -10.52 29.33 -4.28
C LEU A 692 -9.51 29.64 -3.17
N LEU A 693 -9.98 29.96 -1.96
CA LEU A 693 -9.14 30.24 -0.79
C LEU A 693 -8.19 29.07 -0.50
N MET A 694 -8.72 27.86 -0.34
CA MET A 694 -7.95 26.68 0.03
C MET A 694 -6.93 26.31 -1.06
N LYS A 695 -7.31 26.38 -2.34
CA LYS A 695 -6.41 26.14 -3.47
C LYS A 695 -5.30 27.19 -3.56
N THR A 696 -5.62 28.45 -3.37
CA THR A 696 -4.65 29.55 -3.45
C THR A 696 -3.67 29.50 -2.29
N ALA A 697 -4.14 29.22 -1.06
CA ALA A 697 -3.30 29.03 0.12
C ALA A 697 -2.35 27.83 -0.03
N ASP A 698 -2.83 26.71 -0.56
CA ASP A 698 -2.00 25.52 -0.83
C ASP A 698 -0.91 25.82 -1.89
N ILE A 699 -1.27 26.46 -3.01
CA ILE A 699 -0.30 26.84 -4.05
C ILE A 699 0.77 27.79 -3.48
N LEU A 700 0.38 28.83 -2.74
CA LEU A 700 1.33 29.79 -2.16
C LEU A 700 2.22 29.13 -1.10
N GLY A 701 1.66 28.25 -0.25
CA GLY A 701 2.41 27.45 0.71
C GLY A 701 3.45 26.54 0.04
N GLN A 702 3.13 25.97 -1.12
CA GLN A 702 4.09 25.17 -1.90
C GLN A 702 5.20 26.00 -2.53
N ILE A 703 4.88 27.20 -3.05
CA ILE A 703 5.88 28.13 -3.55
C ILE A 703 6.87 28.49 -2.43
N LEU A 704 6.36 28.81 -1.23
CA LEU A 704 7.17 29.09 -0.04
C LEU A 704 8.11 27.92 0.31
N LYS A 705 7.61 26.68 0.26
CA LYS A 705 8.42 25.48 0.53
C LYS A 705 9.50 25.25 -0.52
N ASN A 706 9.17 25.46 -1.80
CA ASN A 706 10.06 25.18 -2.94
C ASN A 706 11.14 26.25 -3.11
N TYR A 707 10.80 27.52 -2.91
CA TYR A 707 11.67 28.68 -3.13
C TYR A 707 12.19 29.30 -1.82
N TYR A 708 12.14 28.56 -0.71
CA TYR A 708 12.54 29.06 0.62
C TYR A 708 13.94 29.71 0.67
N GLY A 709 14.86 29.23 -0.19
CA GLY A 709 16.25 29.68 -0.29
C GLY A 709 16.51 30.76 -1.34
N SER A 710 15.54 31.05 -2.21
CA SER A 710 15.64 32.08 -3.25
C SER A 710 14.71 33.27 -3.02
N LEU A 711 13.67 33.13 -2.21
CA LEU A 711 12.80 34.23 -1.80
C LEU A 711 13.45 35.08 -0.71
N GLU A 712 13.28 36.40 -0.81
CA GLU A 712 13.78 37.31 0.21
C GLU A 712 13.03 37.10 1.54
N LYS A 713 13.71 37.31 2.67
CA LYS A 713 13.08 37.14 4.00
C LYS A 713 11.84 38.02 4.19
N ALA A 714 11.87 39.24 3.66
CA ALA A 714 10.74 40.17 3.73
C ALA A 714 9.52 39.63 2.95
N GLU A 715 9.74 39.16 1.71
CA GLU A 715 8.71 38.53 0.88
C GLU A 715 8.13 37.29 1.56
N LYS A 716 8.99 36.40 2.10
CA LYS A 716 8.55 35.21 2.85
C LYS A 716 7.64 35.56 4.02
N SER A 717 8.00 36.59 4.79
CA SER A 717 7.21 37.05 5.93
C SER A 717 5.81 37.52 5.51
N VAL A 718 5.72 38.25 4.40
CA VAL A 718 4.43 38.71 3.82
C VAL A 718 3.61 37.50 3.39
N TYR A 719 4.16 36.63 2.55
CA TYR A 719 3.41 35.49 2.01
C TYR A 719 2.99 34.49 3.08
N LEU A 720 3.83 34.22 4.10
CA LEU A 720 3.44 33.39 5.25
C LEU A 720 2.26 34.00 6.01
N THR A 721 2.29 35.32 6.23
CA THR A 721 1.21 36.04 6.90
C THR A 721 -0.10 35.94 6.11
N GLU A 722 -0.05 36.03 4.78
CA GLU A 722 -1.23 35.86 3.92
C GLU A 722 -1.78 34.42 3.94
N VAL A 723 -0.91 33.41 3.91
CA VAL A 723 -1.31 31.99 4.07
C VAL A 723 -1.98 31.75 5.42
N PHE A 724 -1.59 32.47 6.47
CA PHE A 724 -2.22 32.36 7.78
C PHE A 724 -3.57 33.09 7.81
N ASN A 725 -3.58 34.35 7.36
CA ASN A 725 -4.73 35.23 7.45
C ASN A 725 -5.91 34.81 6.57
N GLY A 726 -5.68 34.25 5.38
CA GLY A 726 -6.75 33.83 4.47
C GLY A 726 -7.74 32.85 5.13
N PRO A 727 -7.29 31.64 5.51
CA PRO A 727 -8.13 30.66 6.21
C PRO A 727 -8.71 31.20 7.53
N LEU A 728 -7.96 32.01 8.28
CA LEU A 728 -8.43 32.62 9.53
C LEU A 728 -9.59 33.61 9.33
N ARG A 729 -9.65 34.32 8.20
CA ARG A 729 -10.78 35.19 7.85
C ARG A 729 -12.04 34.40 7.52
N ALA A 730 -11.89 33.32 6.76
CA ALA A 730 -13.01 32.47 6.38
C ALA A 730 -13.66 31.79 7.59
N ILE A 731 -12.85 31.21 8.49
CA ILE A 731 -13.40 30.59 9.71
C ILE A 731 -14.02 31.64 10.63
N ARG A 732 -13.49 32.87 10.68
CA ARG A 732 -14.12 33.95 11.45
C ARG A 732 -15.52 34.25 10.94
N GLY A 733 -15.71 34.38 9.64
CA GLY A 733 -17.03 34.60 9.05
C GLY A 733 -18.03 33.51 9.45
N ILE A 734 -17.63 32.24 9.35
CA ILE A 734 -18.46 31.11 9.78
C ILE A 734 -18.81 31.20 11.27
N LEU A 735 -17.83 31.47 12.14
CA LEU A 735 -18.06 31.51 13.58
C LEU A 735 -18.88 32.72 14.02
N GLU A 736 -18.71 33.88 13.38
CA GLU A 736 -19.53 35.08 13.62
C GLU A 736 -20.99 34.86 13.19
N ASP A 737 -21.22 34.20 12.04
CA ASP A 737 -22.56 33.82 11.59
C ASP A 737 -23.24 32.87 12.57
N VAL A 738 -22.52 31.85 13.06
CA VAL A 738 -23.06 30.90 14.05
C VAL A 738 -23.28 31.57 15.41
N ALA A 739 -22.38 32.46 15.83
CA ALA A 739 -22.54 33.22 17.07
C ALA A 739 -23.77 34.15 17.01
N GLY A 740 -24.13 34.63 15.82
CA GLY A 740 -25.32 35.45 15.58
C GLY A 740 -26.65 34.70 15.76
N ASP A 741 -26.67 33.37 15.58
CA ASP A 741 -27.87 32.52 15.71
C ASP A 741 -27.59 31.14 16.35
N ALA A 742 -26.95 31.15 17.52
CA ALA A 742 -26.61 29.91 18.22
C ALA A 742 -27.86 29.10 18.65
N ASP A 743 -28.95 29.78 19.04
CA ASP A 743 -30.21 29.13 19.42
C ASP A 743 -30.94 28.53 18.21
N GLY A 744 -30.87 29.16 17.03
CA GLY A 744 -31.38 28.62 15.77
C GLY A 744 -30.64 27.35 15.37
N LEU A 745 -29.31 27.33 15.45
CA LEU A 745 -28.49 26.13 15.19
C LEU A 745 -28.91 24.96 16.10
N ILE A 746 -29.03 25.20 17.41
CA ILE A 746 -29.43 24.17 18.37
C ILE A 746 -30.83 23.64 18.03
N THR A 747 -31.75 24.52 17.65
CA THR A 747 -33.13 24.14 17.30
C THR A 747 -33.19 23.32 16.01
N GLN A 748 -32.35 23.62 15.02
CA GLN A 748 -32.21 22.79 13.82
C GLN A 748 -31.64 21.42 14.16
N MET A 749 -30.61 21.34 15.01
CA MET A 749 -30.06 20.06 15.47
C MET A 749 -31.09 19.22 16.25
N GLU A 750 -31.94 19.86 17.07
CA GLU A 750 -33.08 19.20 17.74
C GLU A 750 -34.06 18.54 16.74
N SER A 751 -34.22 19.12 15.55
CA SER A 751 -35.13 18.63 14.50
C SER A 751 -34.55 17.50 13.65
N ILE A 752 -33.22 17.47 13.47
CA ILE A 752 -32.51 16.48 12.66
C ILE A 752 -32.22 15.20 13.46
N LEU A 753 -31.90 15.35 14.75
CA LEU A 753 -31.62 14.23 15.65
C LEU A 753 -32.95 13.67 16.18
N ASP A 754 -33.59 12.79 15.40
CA ASP A 754 -34.78 12.06 15.85
C ASP A 754 -34.40 10.98 16.87
N VAL A 755 -34.59 11.28 18.15
CA VAL A 755 -34.24 10.39 19.27
C VAL A 755 -35.47 9.62 19.82
N GLY A 756 -36.50 9.36 19.02
CA GLY A 756 -37.66 8.53 19.43
C GLY A 756 -38.26 8.85 20.82
N ASP A 757 -38.86 7.85 21.49
CA ASP A 757 -39.59 8.01 22.76
C ASP A 757 -38.71 8.15 24.03
N LYS A 758 -37.37 8.16 23.90
CA LYS A 758 -36.43 8.28 25.04
C LYS A 758 -35.69 9.61 25.06
N LYS A 759 -36.41 10.72 24.87
CA LYS A 759 -35.80 12.05 25.04
C LYS A 759 -35.44 12.28 26.52
N PRO A 760 -34.19 12.65 26.83
CA PRO A 760 -33.85 13.21 28.13
C PRO A 760 -34.71 14.47 28.38
N PRO A 761 -34.82 14.93 29.64
CA PRO A 761 -35.43 16.23 29.96
C PRO A 761 -34.91 17.33 29.02
N ARG A 762 -35.80 18.22 28.55
CA ARG A 762 -35.50 19.23 27.51
C ARG A 762 -34.23 20.03 27.78
N ASP A 763 -34.00 20.40 29.05
CA ASP A 763 -32.83 21.18 29.46
C ASP A 763 -31.52 20.36 29.43
N GLU A 764 -31.59 19.06 29.73
CA GLU A 764 -30.46 18.14 29.65
C GLU A 764 -30.11 17.86 28.18
N TRP A 765 -31.13 17.68 27.33
CA TRP A 765 -30.95 17.50 25.89
C TRP A 765 -30.35 18.75 25.22
N ARG A 766 -30.88 19.95 25.51
CA ARG A 766 -30.31 21.21 25.02
C ARG A 766 -28.85 21.38 25.44
N ARG A 767 -28.50 20.98 26.67
CA ARG A 767 -27.11 21.03 27.15
C ARG A 767 -26.20 20.08 26.36
N GLU A 768 -26.67 18.89 26.01
CA GLU A 768 -25.91 17.97 25.17
C GLU A 768 -25.77 18.49 23.73
N LEU A 769 -26.81 19.06 23.14
CA LEU A 769 -26.75 19.66 21.82
C LEU A 769 -25.79 20.85 21.74
N LYS A 770 -25.76 21.71 22.77
CA LYS A 770 -24.75 22.78 22.88
C LYS A 770 -23.32 22.23 22.83
N LYS A 771 -23.07 21.10 23.49
CA LYS A 771 -21.76 20.44 23.46
C LYS A 771 -21.46 19.83 22.09
N VAL A 772 -22.44 19.23 21.42
CA VAL A 772 -22.26 18.71 20.05
C VAL A 772 -21.95 19.86 19.09
N ALA A 773 -22.69 20.97 19.16
CA ALA A 773 -22.43 22.16 18.37
C ALA A 773 -21.01 22.71 18.63
N PHE A 774 -20.63 22.85 19.90
CA PHE A 774 -19.27 23.25 20.29
C PHE A 774 -18.20 22.34 19.68
N ASN A 775 -18.40 21.01 19.71
CA ASN A 775 -17.47 20.07 19.14
C ASN A 775 -17.38 20.18 17.60
N ILE A 776 -18.50 20.38 16.91
CA ILE A 776 -18.51 20.59 15.45
C ILE A 776 -17.72 21.86 15.10
N LEU A 777 -18.00 22.97 15.78
CA LEU A 777 -17.26 24.22 15.58
C LEU A 777 -15.78 24.07 15.93
N GLY A 778 -15.47 23.31 16.98
CA GLY A 778 -14.10 22.99 17.38
C GLY A 778 -13.36 22.16 16.32
N MET A 779 -14.02 21.18 15.71
CA MET A 779 -13.47 20.41 14.59
C MET A 779 -13.19 21.30 13.38
N MET A 780 -14.06 22.28 13.08
CA MET A 780 -13.80 23.24 12.02
C MET A 780 -12.58 24.10 12.31
N GLY A 781 -12.47 24.64 13.53
CA GLY A 781 -11.30 25.43 13.96
C GLY A 781 -10.01 24.62 13.89
N PHE A 782 -10.04 23.38 14.39
CA PHE A 782 -8.92 22.45 14.29
C PHE A 782 -8.56 22.15 12.82
N ALA A 783 -9.52 21.84 11.97
CA ALA A 783 -9.29 21.55 10.55
C ALA A 783 -8.66 22.75 9.83
N THR A 784 -9.13 23.97 10.10
CA THR A 784 -8.53 25.20 9.54
C THR A 784 -7.09 25.37 10.01
N ILE A 785 -6.83 25.31 11.32
CA ILE A 785 -5.47 25.47 11.88
C ILE A 785 -4.52 24.37 11.37
N ALA A 786 -4.98 23.13 11.35
CA ALA A 786 -4.21 21.98 10.86
C ALA A 786 -3.89 22.11 9.37
N ALA A 787 -4.88 22.49 8.54
CA ALA A 787 -4.68 22.70 7.11
C ALA A 787 -3.70 23.85 6.84
N THR A 788 -3.87 25.00 7.49
CA THR A 788 -2.98 26.16 7.38
C THR A 788 -1.55 25.82 7.77
N GLY A 789 -1.37 25.13 8.90
CA GLY A 789 -0.06 24.63 9.32
C GLY A 789 0.53 23.66 8.28
N GLY A 790 -0.28 22.76 7.73
CA GLY A 790 0.13 21.80 6.71
C GLY A 790 0.58 22.45 5.39
N TYR A 791 0.00 23.58 4.98
CA TYR A 791 0.42 24.28 3.76
C TYR A 791 1.88 24.74 3.82
N VAL A 792 2.34 25.19 4.99
CA VAL A 792 3.68 25.77 5.17
C VAL A 792 4.65 24.86 5.92
N ALA A 793 4.19 23.72 6.46
CA ALA A 793 5.01 22.81 7.25
C ALA A 793 6.25 22.34 6.46
N SER A 794 7.42 22.79 6.90
CA SER A 794 8.72 22.41 6.37
C SER A 794 9.80 22.78 7.38
N GLU A 795 10.79 21.91 7.58
CA GLU A 795 11.94 22.23 8.46
C GLU A 795 12.66 23.50 7.98
N LYS A 796 12.68 23.72 6.66
CA LYS A 796 13.35 24.85 6.00
C LYS A 796 12.64 26.20 6.23
N LEU A 797 11.36 26.20 6.61
CA LEU A 797 10.58 27.41 6.91
C LEU A 797 10.36 27.64 8.41
N ARG A 798 10.89 26.76 9.26
CA ARG A 798 10.59 26.75 10.70
C ARG A 798 10.95 28.07 11.39
N GLU A 799 12.10 28.64 11.07
CA GLU A 799 12.52 29.93 11.62
C GLU A 799 11.64 31.08 11.13
N ASP A 800 11.30 31.09 9.84
CA ASP A 800 10.45 32.12 9.24
C ASP A 800 9.03 32.08 9.84
N ILE A 801 8.46 30.88 10.02
CA ILE A 801 7.15 30.68 10.66
C ILE A 801 7.16 31.19 12.10
N ARG A 802 8.19 30.81 12.88
CA ARG A 802 8.34 31.30 14.26
C ARG A 802 8.51 32.81 14.32
N ALA A 803 9.22 33.41 13.37
CA ALA A 803 9.37 34.86 13.29
C ALA A 803 8.02 35.55 13.01
N VAL A 804 7.22 35.02 12.07
CA VAL A 804 5.89 35.54 11.74
C VAL A 804 4.92 35.42 12.92
N ALA A 805 4.93 34.28 13.62
CA ALA A 805 4.15 34.08 14.85
C ALA A 805 4.61 34.99 16.00
N GLY A 806 5.91 35.26 16.11
CA GLY A 806 6.46 36.21 17.08
C GLY A 806 6.11 37.67 16.80
N GLN A 807 6.04 38.07 15.52
CA GLN A 807 5.64 39.42 15.10
C GLN A 807 4.13 39.66 15.29
N ASN A 808 3.32 38.60 15.21
CA ASN A 808 1.88 38.63 15.39
C ASN A 808 1.48 37.67 16.52
N PRO A 809 1.62 38.07 17.80
CA PRO A 809 1.46 37.17 18.95
C PRO A 809 -0.01 36.90 19.30
N THR A 810 -0.78 36.41 18.32
CA THR A 810 -2.16 35.95 18.50
C THR A 810 -2.17 34.45 18.80
N ILE A 811 -3.19 33.98 19.52
CA ILE A 811 -3.34 32.54 19.81
C ILE A 811 -3.49 31.74 18.51
N ALA A 812 -4.18 32.29 17.51
CA ALA A 812 -4.30 31.66 16.20
C ALA A 812 -2.93 31.38 15.55
N PHE A 813 -2.03 32.37 15.53
CA PHE A 813 -0.70 32.21 14.95
C PHE A 813 0.16 31.23 15.75
N GLN A 814 0.08 31.25 17.08
CA GLN A 814 0.76 30.29 17.94
C GLN A 814 0.27 28.85 17.72
N LEU A 815 -1.04 28.65 17.55
CA LEU A 815 -1.62 27.35 17.25
C LEU A 815 -1.23 26.86 15.85
N ILE A 816 -1.13 27.75 14.86
CA ILE A 816 -0.59 27.40 13.53
C ILE A 816 0.88 26.97 13.64
N GLU A 817 1.73 27.71 14.38
CA GLU A 817 3.12 27.30 14.64
C GLU A 817 3.16 25.92 15.30
N MET A 818 2.33 25.67 16.32
CA MET A 818 2.24 24.36 16.97
C MET A 818 1.79 23.25 16.02
N ALA A 819 0.82 23.52 15.14
CA ALA A 819 0.37 22.55 14.15
C ALA A 819 1.50 22.10 13.22
N THR A 820 2.40 23.01 12.81
CA THR A 820 3.56 22.64 11.96
C THR A 820 4.55 21.69 12.65
N ARG A 821 4.48 21.55 13.97
CA ARG A 821 5.38 20.73 14.79
C ARG A 821 4.71 19.47 15.34
N LEU A 822 3.43 19.55 15.70
CA LEU A 822 2.67 18.41 16.25
C LEU A 822 2.13 17.48 15.14
N LEU A 823 1.85 17.99 13.94
CA LEU A 823 1.29 17.18 12.85
C LEU A 823 2.33 16.44 12.01
N ARG A 824 3.54 16.27 12.54
CA ARG A 824 4.65 15.55 11.92
C ARG A 824 5.32 14.60 12.91
N PRO A 825 6.04 13.57 12.43
CA PRO A 825 6.87 12.74 13.28
C PRO A 825 8.01 13.54 13.94
N GLY A 826 8.58 12.95 14.98
CA GLY A 826 9.67 13.53 15.76
C GLY A 826 9.24 13.95 17.17
N ASN A 827 10.15 14.59 17.89
CA ASN A 827 9.92 14.94 19.29
C ASN A 827 8.92 16.10 19.42
N PRO A 828 7.80 15.92 20.16
CA PRO A 828 6.81 16.96 20.34
C PRO A 828 7.37 18.13 21.17
N PRO A 829 6.90 19.36 20.95
CA PRO A 829 7.42 20.54 21.61
C PRO A 829 6.84 20.75 23.03
N ILE A 830 7.13 19.82 23.94
CA ILE A 830 6.49 19.72 25.27
C ILE A 830 6.46 21.04 26.05
N GLN A 831 7.56 21.81 26.07
CA GLN A 831 7.61 23.08 26.80
C GLN A 831 6.71 24.16 26.20
N ASP A 832 6.67 24.26 24.87
CA ASP A 832 5.80 25.20 24.17
C ASP A 832 4.33 24.81 24.34
N VAL A 833 4.02 23.49 24.29
CA VAL A 833 2.68 22.96 24.58
C VAL A 833 2.25 23.30 26.00
N LYS A 834 3.11 23.10 27.00
CA LYS A 834 2.82 23.44 28.39
C LYS A 834 2.49 24.92 28.55
N ARG A 835 3.34 25.81 28.02
CA ARG A 835 3.14 27.26 28.10
C ARG A 835 1.81 27.66 27.47
N LEU A 836 1.54 27.17 26.26
CA LEU A 836 0.30 27.50 25.55
C LEU A 836 -0.93 26.91 26.26
N ALA A 837 -0.85 25.68 26.79
CA ALA A 837 -1.92 25.08 27.57
C ALA A 837 -2.26 25.89 28.84
N GLU A 838 -1.27 26.45 29.51
CA GLU A 838 -1.46 27.34 30.68
C GLU A 838 -2.13 28.67 30.29
N GLU A 839 -1.75 29.25 29.14
CA GLU A 839 -2.35 30.47 28.59
C GLU A 839 -3.80 30.26 28.14
N LEU A 840 -4.12 29.08 27.60
CA LEU A 840 -5.44 28.74 27.06
C LEU A 840 -6.42 28.14 28.09
N LYS A 841 -6.03 28.05 29.37
CA LYS A 841 -6.84 27.35 30.41
C LYS A 841 -8.29 27.86 30.53
N ASP A 842 -8.51 29.14 30.26
CA ASP A 842 -9.81 29.83 30.36
C ASP A 842 -10.45 30.08 28.98
N LYS A 843 -9.92 29.45 27.92
CA LYS A 843 -10.38 29.57 26.53
C LYS A 843 -10.70 28.18 25.94
N PRO A 844 -11.86 27.59 26.29
CA PRO A 844 -12.20 26.22 25.94
C PRO A 844 -12.04 25.87 24.46
N TYR A 845 -12.46 26.76 23.55
CA TYR A 845 -12.39 26.53 22.11
C TYR A 845 -10.94 26.39 21.62
N ALA A 846 -10.10 27.37 21.93
CA ALA A 846 -8.69 27.37 21.55
C ALA A 846 -7.91 26.23 22.24
N PHE A 847 -8.21 25.94 23.50
CA PHE A 847 -7.62 24.80 24.21
C PHE A 847 -8.01 23.46 23.55
N GLY A 848 -9.26 23.30 23.12
CA GLY A 848 -9.75 22.12 22.40
C GLY A 848 -9.02 21.87 21.07
N ILE A 849 -8.63 22.94 20.37
CA ILE A 849 -7.77 22.83 19.17
C ILE A 849 -6.39 22.29 19.54
N LEU A 850 -5.75 22.83 20.59
CA LEU A 850 -4.45 22.35 21.06
C LEU A 850 -4.51 20.88 21.53
N GLN A 851 -5.58 20.49 22.23
CA GLN A 851 -5.84 19.10 22.63
C GLN A 851 -5.91 18.19 21.40
N SER A 852 -6.63 18.59 20.36
CA SER A 852 -6.77 17.84 19.12
C SER A 852 -5.43 17.67 18.38
N LEU A 853 -4.60 18.73 18.33
CA LEU A 853 -3.25 18.66 17.73
C LEU A 853 -2.35 17.65 18.47
N GLY A 854 -2.33 17.70 19.81
CA GLY A 854 -1.53 16.77 20.60
C GLY A 854 -2.05 15.34 20.55
N PHE A 855 -3.38 15.16 20.50
CA PHE A 855 -3.99 13.85 20.27
C PHE A 855 -3.59 13.29 18.89
N GLN A 856 -3.71 14.08 17.83
CA GLN A 856 -3.39 13.63 16.47
C GLN A 856 -1.92 13.21 16.35
N HIS A 857 -1.00 13.91 17.02
CA HIS A 857 0.41 13.52 17.09
C HIS A 857 0.58 12.09 17.66
N MET A 858 0.00 11.85 18.84
CA MET A 858 0.09 10.55 19.51
C MET A 858 -0.67 9.44 18.78
N TYR A 859 -1.72 9.80 18.03
CA TYR A 859 -2.54 8.87 17.26
C TYR A 859 -1.81 8.37 16.01
N LEU A 860 -1.06 9.24 15.33
CA LEU A 860 -0.42 8.96 14.03
C LEU A 860 1.07 8.61 14.12
N TYR A 861 1.76 8.94 15.21
CA TYR A 861 3.21 8.81 15.29
C TYR A 861 3.67 8.10 16.57
N HIS A 862 4.70 7.27 16.42
CA HIS A 862 5.36 6.64 17.56
C HIS A 862 6.02 7.69 18.45
N THR A 863 5.46 7.88 19.63
CA THR A 863 5.91 8.87 20.63
C THR A 863 6.55 8.16 21.82
N SER A 864 7.60 8.72 22.40
CA SER A 864 8.23 8.17 23.61
C SER A 864 7.22 8.14 24.78
N GLU A 865 7.37 7.19 25.71
CA GLU A 865 6.50 7.11 26.88
C GLU A 865 6.53 8.39 27.73
N ALA A 866 7.70 9.00 27.87
CA ALA A 866 7.87 10.24 28.62
C ALA A 866 7.11 11.41 27.97
N ASP A 867 7.27 11.58 26.66
CA ASP A 867 6.59 12.65 25.92
C ASP A 867 5.08 12.43 25.86
N ARG A 868 4.64 11.18 25.71
CA ARG A 868 3.22 10.80 25.75
C ARG A 868 2.59 11.17 27.09
N GLN A 869 3.24 10.84 28.21
CA GLN A 869 2.76 11.21 29.55
C GLN A 869 2.73 12.72 29.73
N ALA A 870 3.74 13.44 29.26
CA ALA A 870 3.79 14.90 29.33
C ALA A 870 2.66 15.55 28.52
N LEU A 871 2.43 15.10 27.27
CA LEU A 871 1.31 15.57 26.45
C LEU A 871 -0.04 15.30 27.13
N CYS A 872 -0.27 14.07 27.62
CA CYS A 872 -1.50 13.74 28.32
C CYS A 872 -1.72 14.62 29.55
N SER A 873 -0.67 14.88 30.35
CA SER A 873 -0.76 15.72 31.52
C SER A 873 -1.07 17.18 31.19
N HIS A 874 -0.37 17.78 30.22
CA HIS A 874 -0.53 19.20 29.88
C HIS A 874 -1.85 19.47 29.13
N LEU A 875 -2.29 18.52 28.31
CA LEU A 875 -3.51 18.63 27.50
C LEU A 875 -4.74 18.05 28.18
N LYS A 876 -4.63 17.60 29.45
CA LYS A 876 -5.74 16.97 30.19
C LYS A 876 -6.41 15.81 29.44
N LEU A 877 -5.59 14.99 28.77
CA LEU A 877 -6.02 13.81 28.02
C LEU A 877 -5.86 12.57 28.90
N THR A 878 -6.88 11.70 28.90
CA THR A 878 -6.88 10.45 29.66
C THR A 878 -6.79 9.26 28.72
N LEU A 879 -5.86 8.34 28.97
CA LEU A 879 -5.75 7.12 28.18
C LEU A 879 -6.76 6.07 28.68
N SER A 880 -7.54 5.50 27.77
CA SER A 880 -8.43 4.38 28.05
C SER A 880 -7.61 3.13 28.40
N ALA A 881 -7.55 2.75 29.68
CA ALA A 881 -7.20 1.39 30.07
C ALA A 881 -8.47 0.54 29.93
N THR A 882 -8.50 -0.32 28.92
CA THR A 882 -9.45 -1.42 28.66
C THR A 882 -10.84 -1.25 29.30
N ARG A 883 -11.86 -0.79 28.55
CA ARG A 883 -13.34 -0.76 28.76
C ARG A 883 -14.01 -0.68 30.17
N THR A 884 -13.37 -1.05 31.26
CA THR A 884 -13.91 -1.14 32.62
C THR A 884 -13.93 0.21 33.36
N VAL A 885 -13.12 1.19 32.94
CA VAL A 885 -13.00 2.50 33.63
C VAL A 885 -14.12 3.49 33.23
N LEU A 886 -14.70 3.36 32.03
CA LEU A 886 -15.69 4.30 31.49
C LEU A 886 -17.03 4.32 32.26
N ASN A 887 -17.34 3.29 33.05
CA ASN A 887 -18.61 3.24 33.81
C ASN A 887 -18.56 3.94 35.18
N LYS A 888 -17.41 4.51 35.61
CA LYS A 888 -17.27 5.10 36.96
C LYS A 888 -17.30 6.62 37.03
N ASN A 889 -17.13 7.36 35.92
CA ASN A 889 -17.13 8.82 35.93
C ASN A 889 -18.13 9.39 34.91
N LYS A 890 -19.07 10.24 35.37
CA LYS A 890 -20.12 10.85 34.54
C LYS A 890 -19.63 11.99 33.63
N ASP A 891 -18.42 12.51 33.83
CA ASP A 891 -17.86 13.66 33.09
C ASP A 891 -16.78 13.30 32.06
N VAL A 892 -16.67 12.02 31.69
CA VAL A 892 -15.55 11.47 30.91
C VAL A 892 -16.04 11.09 29.50
N ARG A 893 -15.40 11.63 28.44
CA ARG A 893 -15.87 11.52 27.04
C ARG A 893 -14.82 10.97 26.08
N LEU A 894 -15.22 10.21 25.07
CA LEU A 894 -14.34 9.74 24.01
C LEU A 894 -14.10 10.84 22.95
N LEU A 895 -12.84 11.05 22.57
CA LEU A 895 -12.51 11.80 21.36
C LEU A 895 -13.01 11.00 20.12
N PRO A 896 -13.80 11.61 19.21
CA PRO A 896 -14.11 10.98 17.94
C PRO A 896 -12.82 10.71 17.15
N LYS A 897 -12.76 9.54 16.51
CA LYS A 897 -11.61 9.10 15.69
C LYS A 897 -11.54 9.82 14.35
#